data_AF-F9U9J7-F1
#
_entry.id   AF-F9U9J7-F1
#
_cell.length_a   1.000
_cell.length_b   1.000
_cell.length_c   1.000
_cell.angle_alpha   90.00
_cell.angle_beta   90.00
_cell.angle_gamma   90.00
#
_symmetry.space_group_name_H-M   'P 1'
#
loop_
_entity.id
_entity.type
_entity.pdbx_description
1 polymer ?
#
loop_
_entity_poly.entity_id
_entity_poly.type
_entity_poly.pdbx_seq_one_letter_code
_entity_poly.pdbx_strand_id
1 'polypeptide(L)'
;MSDKGGGKEEAGSDVAILSVHGVGDPAPGVPSREVANLLLRDDVLGGPGAGGSCFVSSAISLPVESSWASPGDKSAGKDDIGIAWSRAVLAGMRRDHRTQMGATATEGEDTTTEIYDTVCRTVSMDGPGGTKPRVDLYELLWADLSRAPGWLPRFLLTLYQLTFRLALHGGRAARQALEHEPDSWVLKLSDRVHSVVGWLLPTTIPLLNLFLLTLASPIFLELMPGEARPAIGAGLAALVVLLVLTKINAQTRLIGPGIVALLSGIAAAGIFLWPVEQQIALAGWLTLVLAVAWATWASRLLVRGCAWPLRLLPYLTLVYVTGWIIVGLQGPGDVAAAHAPLVSAATAIHGVFFVLQIVWFPVFAALLVLLLVWMFERARSGDGSRQRVQAQFTGVLGVSLSTTLFLLLTVVLWAVVLAALGESSLKDVQFKRPFPLVNEQLAEYALNIDANGTPEEGSGLDEDSAAGGVPAGRIGDGTLQAPNSASAPDLSAADDDSSGKETAAKQPRPCPTDQDSLACYADELMVLSTGLGVNTFLLALVLCLLILLASVLPSTALEGNPLPLRERMDGCRTDRLKRWLDSGFVAMAGAAWVLFTGLAVLVAGYSLGLVKTEWLPQTLLGNTLVTALGAAISLSVPMVLLFRDQLPNAIRIPLDIILDVDTWLNRHSGPSSYPRGKILARALSLLRWMHSTHGYRRIVIVAPSQGSVITADLLRLLKSDPGMVRRVFGDSPPDIRLITAGCPLRQLYALRFPTEYGWVEKAETRGPDPDDLFGVSKWINLYHSGDYVGRALWEPEPDRPMPLGDNAIPDEVDKMDVLLGAGAHTHYLDGDDPRVRDILRSELE
;
A
#
# COMPACT_ATOMS: atom_id res chain seq x y z
N MET A 1 51.29 3.49 -57.02
CA MET A 1 51.40 2.93 -55.66
C MET A 1 50.14 3.38 -54.91
N SER A 2 48.96 2.80 -55.11
CA SER A 2 48.53 1.41 -54.84
C SER A 2 48.75 1.00 -53.39
N ASP A 3 47.87 1.45 -52.51
CA ASP A 3 47.47 0.64 -51.36
C ASP A 3 45.94 0.69 -51.23
N LYS A 4 45.28 -0.18 -52.02
CA LYS A 4 43.88 -0.55 -51.82
C LYS A 4 43.86 -1.51 -50.64
N GLY A 5 43.86 -0.96 -49.43
CA GLY A 5 43.48 -1.70 -48.24
C GLY A 5 41.99 -2.04 -48.34
N GLY A 6 41.69 -3.19 -48.94
CA GLY A 6 40.38 -3.83 -48.86
C GLY A 6 40.14 -4.23 -47.41
N GLY A 7 39.70 -3.27 -46.60
CA GLY A 7 39.08 -3.56 -45.32
C GLY A 7 37.92 -4.49 -45.63
N LYS A 8 38.04 -5.76 -45.23
CA LYS A 8 36.87 -6.61 -45.08
C LYS A 8 35.88 -5.79 -44.28
N GLU A 9 34.75 -5.43 -44.88
CA GLU A 9 33.55 -5.12 -44.11
C GLU A 9 33.40 -6.32 -43.19
N GLU A 10 33.82 -6.18 -41.94
CA GLU A 10 33.41 -7.07 -40.88
C GLU A 10 31.90 -6.94 -40.89
N ALA A 11 31.24 -7.95 -41.47
CA ALA A 11 29.79 -8.04 -41.48
C ALA A 11 29.35 -7.79 -40.04
N GLY A 12 28.73 -6.63 -39.81
CA GLY A 12 28.34 -6.17 -38.49
C GLY A 12 27.55 -7.26 -37.80
N SER A 13 27.67 -7.36 -36.48
CA SER A 13 26.82 -8.24 -35.69
C SER A 13 25.34 -7.98 -36.04
N ASP A 14 24.67 -8.99 -36.57
CA ASP A 14 23.36 -8.80 -37.22
C ASP A 14 22.25 -8.47 -36.20
N VAL A 15 22.33 -9.02 -34.98
CA VAL A 15 21.21 -8.97 -34.03
C VAL A 15 21.68 -8.83 -32.57
N ALA A 16 20.99 -7.97 -31.82
CA ALA A 16 21.09 -7.90 -30.36
C ALA A 16 19.78 -8.27 -29.70
N ILE A 17 19.85 -8.84 -28.50
CA ILE A 17 18.71 -9.02 -27.61
C ILE A 17 18.87 -8.08 -26.43
N LEU A 18 17.87 -7.26 -26.14
CA LEU A 18 17.82 -6.43 -24.94
C LEU A 18 16.74 -6.96 -24.01
N SER A 19 17.16 -7.54 -22.89
CA SER A 19 16.23 -8.01 -21.87
C SER A 19 15.94 -6.90 -20.86
N VAL A 20 14.69 -6.45 -20.80
CA VAL A 20 14.24 -5.36 -19.92
C VAL A 20 13.43 -5.95 -18.78
N HIS A 21 14.06 -6.06 -17.62
CA HIS A 21 13.44 -6.71 -16.47
C HIS A 21 12.51 -5.76 -15.74
N GLY A 22 11.30 -6.27 -15.49
CA GLY A 22 10.31 -5.63 -14.64
C GLY A 22 10.40 -6.09 -13.19
N VAL A 23 9.29 -6.65 -12.72
CA VAL A 23 9.07 -7.03 -11.32
C VAL A 23 9.90 -8.24 -10.90
N GLY A 24 10.34 -8.24 -9.65
CA GLY A 24 10.98 -9.37 -8.98
C GLY A 24 12.37 -9.06 -8.45
N ASP A 25 12.98 -10.06 -7.82
CA ASP A 25 14.33 -9.97 -7.28
C ASP A 25 15.38 -10.76 -8.07
N PRO A 26 15.46 -10.63 -9.41
CA PRO A 26 16.54 -11.32 -10.12
C PRO A 26 17.88 -10.69 -9.71
N ALA A 27 18.85 -11.56 -9.45
CA ALA A 27 20.23 -11.11 -9.33
C ALA A 27 20.74 -10.65 -10.72
N PRO A 28 21.61 -9.63 -10.80
CA PRO A 28 22.21 -9.21 -12.07
C PRO A 28 22.78 -10.41 -12.85
N GLY A 29 22.51 -10.50 -14.14
CA GLY A 29 22.96 -11.58 -15.00
C GLY A 29 22.11 -12.86 -14.97
N VAL A 30 21.15 -13.01 -14.05
CA VAL A 30 20.24 -14.18 -14.01
C VAL A 30 19.27 -14.18 -15.19
N PRO A 31 18.57 -13.08 -15.49
CA PRO A 31 17.57 -13.15 -16.54
C PRO A 31 18.13 -13.27 -17.96
N SER A 32 19.27 -12.62 -18.26
CA SER A 32 20.00 -12.88 -19.51
C SER A 32 20.48 -14.32 -19.56
N ARG A 33 20.82 -14.93 -18.43
CA ARG A 33 21.17 -16.35 -18.40
C ARG A 33 19.95 -17.22 -18.73
N GLU A 34 18.75 -16.88 -18.29
CA GLU A 34 17.52 -17.61 -18.62
C GLU A 34 17.19 -17.51 -20.13
N VAL A 35 17.25 -16.30 -20.70
CA VAL A 35 17.10 -16.10 -22.16
C VAL A 35 18.20 -16.82 -22.94
N ALA A 36 19.45 -16.75 -22.48
CA ALA A 36 20.56 -17.50 -23.06
C ALA A 36 20.33 -19.03 -23.02
N ASN A 37 19.85 -19.55 -21.89
CA ASN A 37 19.57 -20.97 -21.73
C ASN A 37 18.44 -21.44 -22.66
N LEU A 38 17.42 -20.60 -22.89
CA LEU A 38 16.37 -20.87 -23.87
C LEU A 38 16.99 -21.06 -25.27
N LEU A 39 17.88 -20.15 -25.67
CA LEU A 39 18.50 -20.18 -27.00
C LEU A 39 19.43 -21.40 -27.22
N LEU A 40 20.13 -21.86 -26.17
CA LEU A 40 21.13 -22.95 -26.26
C LEU A 40 20.56 -24.37 -26.16
N ARG A 41 19.31 -24.56 -25.71
CA ARG A 41 18.84 -25.85 -25.17
C ARG A 41 18.72 -27.01 -26.17
N ASP A 42 18.94 -26.78 -27.47
CA ASP A 42 18.91 -27.85 -28.48
C ASP A 42 20.11 -28.81 -28.40
N ASP A 43 21.26 -28.33 -27.90
CA ASP A 43 22.48 -29.13 -27.84
C ASP A 43 22.43 -30.26 -26.79
N VAL A 44 21.44 -30.27 -25.89
CA VAL A 44 21.32 -31.28 -24.82
C VAL A 44 20.64 -32.57 -25.31
N LEU A 45 19.90 -32.52 -26.42
CA LEU A 45 19.39 -33.73 -27.08
C LEU A 45 20.39 -34.32 -28.09
N GLY A 46 21.42 -33.55 -28.47
CA GLY A 46 22.61 -34.06 -29.15
C GLY A 46 23.52 -34.75 -28.14
N GLY A 47 24.02 -35.95 -28.46
CA GLY A 47 24.84 -36.75 -27.54
C GLY A 47 26.10 -36.03 -27.01
N PRO A 48 26.82 -36.64 -26.04
CA PRO A 48 27.90 -36.04 -25.22
C PRO A 48 29.18 -35.56 -25.96
N GLY A 49 29.12 -35.21 -27.24
CA GLY A 49 30.24 -34.72 -28.06
C GLY A 49 29.95 -33.48 -28.91
N ALA A 50 28.75 -32.88 -28.86
CA ALA A 50 28.52 -31.59 -29.49
C ALA A 50 29.21 -30.49 -28.66
N GLY A 51 30.18 -29.80 -29.24
CA GLY A 51 30.91 -28.71 -28.57
C GLY A 51 29.96 -27.57 -28.24
N GLY A 52 29.35 -27.62 -27.06
CA GLY A 52 28.29 -26.73 -26.64
C GLY A 52 28.71 -25.26 -26.73
N SER A 53 27.96 -24.50 -27.51
CA SER A 53 28.11 -23.06 -27.56
C SER A 53 27.83 -22.48 -26.16
N CYS A 54 28.75 -21.64 -25.66
CA CYS A 54 28.64 -21.03 -24.33
C CYS A 54 28.67 -19.51 -24.47
N PHE A 55 27.76 -18.83 -23.77
CA PHE A 55 27.76 -17.37 -23.70
C PHE A 55 28.97 -16.85 -22.91
N VAL A 56 29.79 -16.02 -23.56
CA VAL A 56 30.86 -15.29 -22.88
C VAL A 56 30.26 -14.04 -22.24
N SER A 57 30.41 -13.88 -20.93
CA SER A 57 29.88 -12.74 -20.19
C SER A 57 30.94 -11.65 -20.06
N SER A 58 30.55 -10.41 -20.33
CA SER A 58 31.37 -9.21 -20.14
C SER A 58 30.60 -8.20 -19.30
N ALA A 59 31.25 -7.60 -18.31
CA ALA A 59 30.68 -6.50 -17.54
C ALA A 59 30.77 -5.21 -18.37
N ILE A 60 29.72 -4.40 -18.31
CA ILE A 60 29.64 -3.11 -18.96
C ILE A 60 29.30 -2.06 -17.91
N SER A 61 30.13 -1.03 -17.81
CA SER A 61 29.88 0.14 -16.97
C SER A 61 29.57 1.33 -17.87
N LEU A 62 28.34 1.85 -17.78
CA LEU A 62 27.84 2.89 -18.67
C LEU A 62 27.66 4.21 -17.92
N PRO A 63 28.25 5.33 -18.39
CA PRO A 63 27.88 6.64 -17.88
C PRO A 63 26.43 6.96 -18.27
N VAL A 64 25.57 7.19 -17.28
CA VAL A 64 24.17 7.57 -17.51
C VAL A 64 24.11 9.06 -17.81
N GLU A 65 23.82 9.38 -19.06
CA GLU A 65 23.72 10.77 -19.49
C GLU A 65 22.44 11.42 -18.90
N SER A 66 22.58 12.58 -18.26
CA SER A 66 21.43 13.32 -17.71
C SER A 66 20.83 14.31 -18.72
N SER A 67 21.48 14.54 -19.86
CA SER A 67 21.11 15.50 -20.91
C SER A 67 20.16 14.97 -21.99
N TRP A 68 19.44 13.87 -21.74
CA TRP A 68 18.46 13.35 -22.69
C TRP A 68 17.32 14.32 -23.00
N ALA A 69 16.99 15.25 -22.11
CA ALA A 69 15.98 16.27 -22.39
C ALA A 69 16.46 17.35 -23.37
N SER A 70 15.80 17.41 -24.53
CA SER A 70 15.98 18.44 -25.55
C SER A 70 15.66 19.83 -24.97
N PRO A 71 16.59 20.81 -25.02
CA PRO A 71 16.33 22.15 -24.51
C PRO A 71 15.31 22.87 -25.39
N GLY A 72 14.14 23.17 -24.85
CA GLY A 72 13.18 24.09 -25.47
C GLY A 72 11.96 23.45 -26.14
N ASP A 73 11.82 22.12 -26.13
CA ASP A 73 10.64 21.49 -26.74
C ASP A 73 9.41 21.59 -25.83
N LYS A 74 8.75 22.76 -25.87
CA LYS A 74 7.42 22.98 -25.30
C LYS A 74 6.31 22.39 -26.18
N SER A 75 6.66 21.83 -27.34
CA SER A 75 5.70 21.37 -28.35
C SER A 75 5.22 19.94 -28.14
N ALA A 76 5.50 19.33 -26.97
CA ALA A 76 4.85 18.08 -26.58
C ALA A 76 3.36 18.23 -26.90
N GLY A 77 2.91 17.50 -27.91
CA GLY A 77 1.57 17.60 -28.44
C GLY A 77 0.61 17.50 -27.26
N LYS A 78 -0.49 18.27 -27.30
CA LYS A 78 -1.51 18.26 -26.25
C LYS A 78 -2.07 16.85 -25.98
N ASP A 79 -1.77 15.89 -26.84
CA ASP A 79 -2.51 14.65 -26.99
C ASP A 79 -1.90 13.45 -26.22
N ASP A 80 -0.69 13.57 -25.64
CA ASP A 80 -0.04 12.43 -24.95
C ASP A 80 0.59 12.77 -23.59
N ILE A 81 -0.22 12.69 -22.54
CA ILE A 81 0.18 13.01 -21.16
C ILE A 81 1.29 12.08 -20.65
N GLY A 82 1.31 10.81 -21.07
CA GLY A 82 2.33 9.84 -20.67
C GLY A 82 3.72 10.22 -21.18
N ILE A 83 3.82 10.59 -22.47
CA ILE A 83 5.08 11.04 -23.09
C ILE A 83 5.51 12.38 -22.50
N ALA A 84 4.59 13.33 -22.34
CA ALA A 84 4.88 14.63 -21.75
C ALA A 84 5.48 14.46 -20.34
N TRP A 85 4.98 13.49 -19.58
CA TRP A 85 5.52 13.13 -18.28
C TRP A 85 6.93 12.55 -18.36
N SER A 86 7.18 11.56 -19.22
CA SER A 86 8.54 11.01 -19.43
C SER A 86 9.56 12.10 -19.77
N ARG A 87 9.19 13.05 -20.65
CA ARG A 87 10.03 14.21 -21.00
C ARG A 87 10.27 15.13 -19.81
N ALA A 88 9.22 15.46 -19.05
CA ALA A 88 9.32 16.34 -17.89
C ALA A 88 10.25 15.77 -16.81
N VAL A 89 10.20 14.44 -16.61
CA VAL A 89 11.08 13.73 -15.66
C VAL A 89 12.54 13.79 -16.11
N LEU A 90 12.84 13.47 -17.39
CA LEU A 90 14.19 13.58 -17.93
C LEU A 90 14.72 15.03 -17.86
N ALA A 91 13.86 16.02 -18.11
CA ALA A 91 14.20 17.44 -17.97
C ALA A 91 14.44 17.85 -16.51
N GLY A 92 13.74 17.22 -15.58
CA GLY A 92 13.96 17.36 -14.13
C GLY A 92 15.36 16.91 -13.73
N MET A 93 15.78 15.73 -14.18
CA MET A 93 17.11 15.18 -13.89
C MET A 93 18.24 16.12 -14.36
N ARG A 94 18.11 16.69 -15.57
CA ARG A 94 19.07 17.68 -16.10
C ARG A 94 19.16 18.92 -15.21
N ARG A 95 18.03 19.44 -14.71
CA ARG A 95 18.00 20.63 -13.84
C ARG A 95 18.64 20.35 -12.49
N ASP A 96 18.41 19.18 -11.92
CA ASP A 96 19.03 18.81 -10.64
C ASP A 96 20.52 18.62 -10.76
N HIS A 97 20.98 17.98 -11.83
CA HIS A 97 22.41 17.88 -12.10
C HIS A 97 23.06 19.28 -12.17
N ARG A 98 22.42 20.24 -12.85
CA ARG A 98 22.87 21.64 -12.90
C ARG A 98 22.83 22.34 -11.54
N THR A 99 21.82 22.05 -10.72
CA THR A 99 21.65 22.69 -9.40
C THR A 99 22.66 22.14 -8.41
N GLN A 100 22.92 20.82 -8.43
CA GLN A 100 23.96 20.18 -7.64
C GLN A 100 25.35 20.69 -8.01
N MET A 101 25.59 21.01 -9.29
CA MET A 101 26.86 21.62 -9.72
C MET A 101 27.07 23.04 -9.20
N GLY A 102 26.02 23.77 -8.80
CA GLY A 102 26.14 25.12 -8.25
C GLY A 102 26.80 26.13 -9.21
N ALA A 103 26.79 27.41 -8.83
CA ALA A 103 27.47 28.47 -9.59
C ALA A 103 29.00 28.45 -9.45
N THR A 104 29.55 27.48 -8.72
CA THR A 104 30.96 27.42 -8.30
C THR A 104 31.73 26.25 -8.90
N ALA A 105 31.10 25.34 -9.65
CA ALA A 105 31.83 24.35 -10.43
C ALA A 105 32.61 25.08 -11.53
N THR A 106 33.89 25.35 -11.26
CA THR A 106 34.86 25.72 -12.27
C THR A 106 34.83 24.67 -13.37
N GLU A 107 34.66 25.10 -14.62
CA GLU A 107 34.71 24.25 -15.81
C GLU A 107 35.97 23.36 -15.76
N GLY A 108 35.83 22.09 -15.34
CA GLY A 108 36.96 21.16 -15.26
C GLY A 108 36.91 20.12 -14.14
N GLU A 109 36.04 20.24 -13.13
CA GLU A 109 35.94 19.20 -12.09
C GLU A 109 35.04 18.05 -12.57
N ASP A 110 35.65 16.87 -12.69
CA ASP A 110 35.07 15.64 -13.23
C ASP A 110 33.82 15.25 -12.43
N THR A 111 32.66 15.48 -13.03
CA THR A 111 31.38 15.21 -12.37
C THR A 111 31.24 13.71 -12.17
N THR A 112 30.81 13.29 -10.97
CA THR A 112 30.46 11.89 -10.70
C THR A 112 29.23 11.52 -11.53
N THR A 113 29.47 11.14 -12.78
CA THR A 113 28.45 10.62 -13.67
C THR A 113 27.91 9.35 -13.03
N GLU A 114 26.59 9.23 -12.89
CA GLU A 114 25.99 8.00 -12.39
C GLU A 114 26.42 6.86 -13.33
N ILE A 115 27.13 5.86 -12.80
CA ILE A 115 27.54 4.68 -13.56
C ILE A 115 26.45 3.63 -13.41
N TYR A 116 25.97 3.13 -14.54
CA TYR A 116 25.08 1.98 -14.60
C TYR A 116 25.88 0.75 -15.00
N ASP A 117 26.03 -0.19 -14.07
CA ASP A 117 26.69 -1.46 -14.30
C ASP A 117 25.68 -2.50 -14.79
N THR A 118 25.97 -3.13 -15.92
CA THR A 118 25.18 -4.20 -16.52
C THR A 118 26.10 -5.28 -17.13
N VAL A 119 25.51 -6.34 -17.69
CA VAL A 119 26.22 -7.45 -18.31
C VAL A 119 25.80 -7.57 -19.77
N CYS A 120 26.78 -7.83 -20.65
CA CYS A 120 26.55 -8.34 -21.99
C CYS A 120 27.03 -9.78 -22.10
N ARG A 121 26.20 -10.63 -22.69
CA ARG A 121 26.52 -12.02 -22.99
C ARG A 121 26.59 -12.19 -24.51
N THR A 122 27.72 -12.64 -25.03
CA THR A 122 27.91 -12.86 -26.47
C THR A 122 27.91 -14.36 -26.78
N VAL A 123 27.18 -14.75 -27.83
CA VAL A 123 27.24 -16.09 -28.42
C VAL A 123 27.37 -16.00 -29.95
N SER A 124 28.04 -16.97 -30.55
CA SER A 124 28.03 -17.19 -31.99
C SER A 124 27.17 -18.42 -32.24
N MET A 125 26.01 -18.24 -32.88
CA MET A 125 25.09 -19.34 -33.19
C MET A 125 25.38 -19.88 -34.58
N ASP A 126 25.15 -21.17 -34.82
CA ASP A 126 25.23 -21.73 -36.16
C ASP A 126 23.96 -21.37 -36.94
N GLY A 127 24.11 -20.53 -37.98
CA GLY A 127 23.02 -20.07 -38.83
C GLY A 127 22.78 -20.99 -40.04
N PRO A 128 21.60 -20.89 -40.67
CA PRO A 128 21.30 -21.61 -41.90
C PRO A 128 22.30 -21.21 -43.00
N GLY A 129 23.01 -22.20 -43.55
CA GLY A 129 24.05 -21.97 -44.57
C GLY A 129 25.47 -21.80 -44.04
N GLY A 130 25.72 -22.04 -42.75
CA GLY A 130 27.07 -22.04 -42.17
C GLY A 130 27.63 -20.66 -41.83
N THR A 131 26.81 -19.61 -41.95
CA THR A 131 27.09 -18.31 -41.31
C THR A 131 26.95 -18.48 -39.81
N LYS A 132 27.79 -17.81 -39.02
CA LYS A 132 27.66 -17.86 -37.56
C LYS A 132 27.18 -16.51 -37.01
N PRO A 133 25.88 -16.18 -37.08
CA PRO A 133 25.39 -14.90 -36.58
C PRO A 133 25.81 -14.72 -35.12
N ARG A 134 26.43 -13.57 -34.86
CA ARG A 134 26.77 -13.15 -33.51
C ARG A 134 25.51 -12.56 -32.88
N VAL A 135 25.12 -13.09 -31.73
CA VAL A 135 24.02 -12.58 -30.92
C VAL A 135 24.56 -12.10 -29.59
N ASP A 136 24.36 -10.81 -29.33
CA ASP A 136 24.73 -10.17 -28.08
C ASP A 136 23.47 -9.91 -27.25
N LEU A 137 23.50 -10.31 -25.99
CA LEU A 137 22.39 -10.22 -25.05
C LEU A 137 22.73 -9.23 -23.93
N TYR A 138 21.92 -8.20 -23.81
CA TYR A 138 22.06 -7.10 -22.85
C TYR A 138 20.97 -7.14 -21.80
N GLU A 139 21.25 -6.61 -20.61
CA GLU A 139 20.26 -6.45 -19.54
C GLU A 139 19.99 -4.99 -19.17
N LEU A 140 18.72 -4.68 -18.97
CA LEU A 140 18.25 -3.47 -18.32
C LEU A 140 17.44 -3.84 -17.06
N LEU A 141 17.97 -3.51 -15.89
CA LEU A 141 17.38 -3.88 -14.61
C LEU A 141 16.54 -2.73 -14.05
N TRP A 142 15.26 -2.97 -13.79
CA TRP A 142 14.40 -2.05 -13.01
C TRP A 142 14.57 -2.24 -11.50
N ALA A 143 14.80 -3.49 -11.09
CA ALA A 143 14.80 -3.88 -9.69
C ALA A 143 15.84 -3.12 -8.85
N ASP A 144 16.95 -2.67 -9.41
CA ASP A 144 17.95 -1.90 -8.67
C ASP A 144 17.49 -0.47 -8.32
N LEU A 145 16.53 0.08 -9.07
CA LEU A 145 15.91 1.39 -8.82
C LEU A 145 14.66 1.29 -7.95
N SER A 146 13.93 0.17 -7.99
CA SER A 146 12.81 -0.07 -7.09
C SER A 146 13.25 -0.62 -5.72
N ARG A 147 14.43 -1.26 -5.66
CA ARG A 147 15.05 -1.71 -4.41
C ARG A 147 15.56 -0.55 -3.59
N ALA A 148 15.39 -0.70 -2.28
CA ALA A 148 15.87 0.26 -1.32
C ALA A 148 16.69 -0.48 -0.25
N PRO A 149 18.03 -0.28 -0.13
CA PRO A 149 18.84 -0.92 0.92
C PRO A 149 18.33 -0.66 2.35
N GLY A 150 18.21 -1.71 3.16
CA GLY A 150 17.67 -1.63 4.54
C GLY A 150 16.17 -1.91 4.62
N TRP A 151 15.78 -3.17 4.34
CA TRP A 151 14.44 -3.55 3.89
C TRP A 151 13.31 -3.30 4.88
N LEU A 152 13.49 -3.51 6.19
CA LEU A 152 12.38 -3.48 7.15
C LEU A 152 11.84 -2.05 7.39
N PRO A 153 12.66 -1.06 7.83
CA PRO A 153 12.18 0.31 7.99
C PRO A 153 11.68 0.91 6.68
N ARG A 154 12.27 0.52 5.55
CA ARG A 154 11.83 0.98 4.23
C ARG A 154 10.55 0.33 3.79
N PHE A 155 10.32 -0.95 4.03
CA PHE A 155 9.05 -1.60 3.72
C PHE A 155 7.91 -0.95 4.50
N LEU A 156 8.09 -0.74 5.81
CA LEU A 156 7.13 -0.01 6.65
C LEU A 156 6.87 1.39 6.11
N LEU A 157 7.94 2.12 5.78
CA LEU A 157 7.85 3.45 5.20
C LEU A 157 7.18 3.43 3.82
N THR A 158 7.43 2.41 3.00
CA THR A 158 6.86 2.27 1.65
C THR A 158 5.40 1.86 1.73
N LEU A 159 5.00 0.94 2.59
CA LEU A 159 3.61 0.60 2.85
C LEU A 159 2.85 1.82 3.36
N TYR A 160 3.45 2.56 4.30
CA TYR A 160 2.91 3.82 4.79
C TYR A 160 2.90 4.94 3.73
N GLN A 161 3.85 4.95 2.80
CA GLN A 161 3.82 5.88 1.66
C GLN A 161 2.78 5.47 0.64
N LEU A 162 2.59 4.17 0.42
CA LEU A 162 1.61 3.60 -0.50
C LEU A 162 0.21 4.00 -0.08
N THR A 163 -0.11 3.96 1.22
CA THR A 163 -1.42 4.44 1.70
C THR A 163 -1.68 5.89 1.26
N PHE A 164 -0.69 6.79 1.35
CA PHE A 164 -0.85 8.16 0.86
C PHE A 164 -0.87 8.27 -0.66
N ARG A 165 0.04 7.56 -1.32
CA ARG A 165 0.22 7.64 -2.76
C ARG A 165 -1.00 7.14 -3.48
N LEU A 166 -1.67 6.08 -3.02
CA LEU A 166 -2.89 5.57 -3.63
C LEU A 166 -3.99 6.64 -3.76
N ALA A 167 -4.22 7.43 -2.70
CA ALA A 167 -5.19 8.54 -2.77
C ALA A 167 -4.73 9.62 -3.77
N LEU A 168 -3.43 9.91 -3.83
CA LEU A 168 -2.85 10.87 -4.78
C LEU A 168 -2.86 10.37 -6.23
N HIS A 169 -2.68 9.07 -6.47
CA HIS A 169 -2.82 8.43 -7.79
C HIS A 169 -4.28 8.49 -8.24
N GLY A 170 -5.21 8.16 -7.34
CA GLY A 170 -6.64 8.28 -7.61
C GLY A 170 -7.06 9.71 -7.95
N GLY A 171 -6.63 10.71 -7.16
CA GLY A 171 -6.91 12.12 -7.45
C GLY A 171 -6.32 12.59 -8.77
N ARG A 172 -5.16 12.06 -9.18
CA ARG A 172 -4.57 12.35 -10.50
C ARG A 172 -5.36 11.75 -11.64
N ALA A 173 -5.80 10.50 -11.52
CA ALA A 173 -6.67 9.89 -12.53
C ALA A 173 -7.97 10.71 -12.67
N ALA A 174 -8.58 11.12 -11.56
CA ALA A 174 -9.77 11.98 -11.58
C ALA A 174 -9.51 13.37 -12.23
N ARG A 175 -8.38 14.01 -11.91
CA ARG A 175 -7.98 15.30 -12.51
C ARG A 175 -7.70 15.20 -14.00
N GLN A 176 -7.10 14.11 -14.43
CA GLN A 176 -6.85 13.84 -15.85
C GLN A 176 -8.15 13.75 -16.65
N ALA A 177 -9.19 13.14 -16.09
CA ALA A 177 -10.51 13.15 -16.69
C ALA A 177 -11.08 14.59 -16.78
N LEU A 178 -10.85 15.44 -15.78
CA LEU A 178 -11.24 16.86 -15.82
C LEU A 178 -10.46 17.65 -16.88
N GLU A 179 -9.18 17.36 -17.10
CA GLU A 179 -8.37 18.02 -18.14
C GLU A 179 -8.91 17.72 -19.55
N HIS A 180 -9.50 16.54 -19.76
CA HIS A 180 -10.16 16.17 -21.01
C HIS A 180 -11.52 16.86 -21.17
N GLU A 181 -12.23 17.12 -20.07
CA GLU A 181 -13.54 17.78 -20.09
C GLU A 181 -13.61 18.91 -19.06
N PRO A 182 -12.92 20.04 -19.33
CA PRO A 182 -12.75 21.13 -18.38
C PRO A 182 -14.07 21.83 -18.04
N ASP A 183 -15.15 21.59 -18.78
CA ASP A 183 -16.46 22.20 -18.53
C ASP A 183 -17.35 21.39 -17.56
N SER A 184 -17.04 20.11 -17.31
CA SER A 184 -17.85 19.27 -16.43
C SER A 184 -17.77 19.72 -14.96
N TRP A 185 -18.88 20.22 -14.42
CA TRP A 185 -18.97 20.62 -13.01
C TRP A 185 -18.85 19.43 -12.05
N VAL A 186 -19.27 18.24 -12.48
CA VAL A 186 -19.17 17.00 -11.70
C VAL A 186 -17.71 16.61 -11.52
N LEU A 187 -16.92 16.67 -12.60
CA LEU A 187 -15.47 16.40 -12.53
C LEU A 187 -14.73 17.49 -11.74
N LYS A 188 -15.15 18.75 -11.83
CA LYS A 188 -14.63 19.83 -10.96
C LYS A 188 -14.91 19.58 -9.49
N LEU A 189 -16.10 19.10 -9.15
CA LEU A 189 -16.45 18.73 -7.78
C LEU A 189 -15.58 17.56 -7.32
N SER A 190 -15.46 16.51 -8.14
CA SER A 190 -14.60 15.35 -7.85
C SER A 190 -13.15 15.77 -7.58
N ASP A 191 -12.53 16.57 -8.45
CA ASP A 191 -11.16 17.06 -8.28
C ASP A 191 -10.98 17.87 -6.98
N ARG A 192 -11.94 18.73 -6.63
CA ARG A 192 -11.92 19.48 -5.36
C ARG A 192 -12.01 18.56 -4.16
N VAL A 193 -12.91 17.59 -4.19
CA VAL A 193 -13.10 16.62 -3.10
C VAL A 193 -11.85 15.74 -2.94
N HIS A 194 -11.28 15.24 -4.04
CA HIS A 194 -10.00 14.54 -4.06
C HIS A 194 -8.86 15.40 -3.48
N SER A 195 -8.84 16.69 -3.77
CA SER A 195 -7.82 17.61 -3.24
C SER A 195 -7.95 17.80 -1.72
N VAL A 196 -9.18 17.84 -1.19
CA VAL A 196 -9.42 17.91 0.26
C VAL A 196 -8.98 16.62 0.94
N VAL A 197 -9.38 15.45 0.41
CA VAL A 197 -9.02 14.16 1.00
C VAL A 197 -7.53 13.88 0.88
N GLY A 198 -6.94 14.19 -0.27
CA GLY A 198 -5.50 14.14 -0.52
C GLY A 198 -4.68 15.12 0.33
N TRP A 199 -5.33 16.00 1.10
CA TRP A 199 -4.69 16.81 2.13
C TRP A 199 -4.91 16.22 3.54
N LEU A 200 -6.16 15.88 3.88
CA LEU A 200 -6.53 15.37 5.21
C LEU A 200 -5.83 14.04 5.54
N LEU A 201 -5.85 13.08 4.62
CA LEU A 201 -5.27 11.74 4.83
C LEU A 201 -3.74 11.78 4.98
N PRO A 202 -2.94 12.45 4.12
CA PRO A 202 -1.50 12.43 4.26
C PRO A 202 -0.91 13.41 5.27
N THR A 203 -1.69 14.40 5.72
CA THR A 203 -1.15 15.48 6.54
C THR A 203 -1.82 15.51 7.91
N THR A 204 -3.12 15.78 7.95
CA THR A 204 -3.84 16.10 9.19
C THR A 204 -4.00 14.87 10.09
N ILE A 205 -4.49 13.75 9.55
CA ILE A 205 -4.73 12.53 10.32
C ILE A 205 -3.44 11.94 10.90
N PRO A 206 -2.37 11.71 10.11
CA PRO A 206 -1.06 11.29 10.61
C PRO A 206 -0.52 12.20 11.71
N LEU A 207 -0.69 13.51 11.54
CA LEU A 207 -0.22 14.47 12.51
C LEU A 207 -0.97 14.34 13.84
N LEU A 208 -2.31 14.23 13.80
CA LEU A 208 -3.12 14.01 14.99
C LEU A 208 -2.76 12.68 15.67
N ASN A 209 -2.53 11.63 14.90
CA ASN A 209 -2.05 10.35 15.44
C ASN A 209 -0.65 10.47 16.08
N LEU A 210 0.25 11.25 15.48
CA LEU A 210 1.56 11.53 16.08
C LEU A 210 1.44 12.33 17.38
N PHE A 211 0.53 13.31 17.42
CA PHE A 211 0.21 14.05 18.65
C PHE A 211 -0.36 13.11 19.73
N LEU A 212 -1.30 12.24 19.38
CA LEU A 212 -1.82 11.26 20.31
C LEU A 212 -0.70 10.33 20.81
N LEU A 213 0.16 9.81 19.94
CA LEU A 213 1.28 8.94 20.33
C LEU A 213 2.25 9.67 21.28
N THR A 214 2.47 10.96 21.03
CA THR A 214 3.25 11.84 21.90
C THR A 214 2.60 11.97 23.28
N LEU A 215 1.29 12.23 23.33
CA LEU A 215 0.53 12.34 24.56
C LEU A 215 0.41 11.00 25.31
N ALA A 216 0.49 9.87 24.59
CA ALA A 216 0.54 8.52 25.16
C ALA A 216 1.94 8.13 25.65
N SER A 217 3.01 8.84 25.28
CA SER A 217 4.37 8.48 25.71
C SER A 217 4.58 8.47 27.24
N PRO A 218 4.01 9.39 28.04
CA PRO A 218 4.08 9.31 29.51
C PRO A 218 3.43 8.03 30.06
N ILE A 219 2.33 7.62 29.44
CA ILE A 219 1.62 6.39 29.78
C ILE A 219 2.53 5.19 29.51
N PHE A 220 3.16 5.13 28.33
CA PHE A 220 4.10 4.06 28.00
C PHE A 220 5.30 4.00 28.94
N LEU A 221 5.84 5.15 29.36
CA LEU A 221 6.93 5.19 30.34
C LEU A 221 6.48 4.62 31.70
N GLU A 222 5.23 4.85 32.10
CA GLU A 222 4.66 4.30 33.32
C GLU A 222 4.44 2.78 33.25
N LEU A 223 4.19 2.24 32.05
CA LEU A 223 4.10 0.79 31.82
C LEU A 223 5.44 0.06 31.91
N MET A 224 6.56 0.78 31.75
CA MET A 224 7.88 0.18 31.78
C MET A 224 8.34 -0.14 33.21
N PRO A 225 9.14 -1.21 33.40
CA PRO A 225 9.76 -1.51 34.69
C PRO A 225 10.52 -0.30 35.24
N GLY A 226 10.36 -0.01 36.54
CA GLY A 226 10.86 1.23 37.17
C GLY A 226 12.35 1.52 36.92
N GLU A 227 13.18 0.47 36.82
CA GLU A 227 14.61 0.57 36.57
C GLU A 227 14.96 1.04 35.15
N ALA A 228 14.10 0.77 34.16
CA ALA A 228 14.32 1.12 32.76
C ALA A 228 13.79 2.51 32.37
N ARG A 229 12.86 3.07 33.17
CA ARG A 229 12.17 4.34 32.87
C ARG A 229 13.11 5.53 32.60
N PRO A 230 14.08 5.88 33.46
CA PRO A 230 14.94 7.03 33.24
C PRO A 230 15.88 6.84 32.04
N ALA A 231 16.36 5.62 31.79
CA ALA A 231 17.22 5.32 30.64
C ALA A 231 16.47 5.45 29.30
N ILE A 232 15.24 4.94 29.23
CA ILE A 232 14.39 5.04 28.04
C ILE A 232 13.93 6.49 27.82
N GLY A 233 13.51 7.19 28.88
CA GLY A 233 13.10 8.60 28.81
C GLY A 233 14.22 9.50 28.30
N ALA A 234 15.44 9.36 28.85
CA ALA A 234 16.60 10.09 28.37
C ALA A 234 16.98 9.69 26.94
N GLY A 235 16.89 8.41 26.58
CA GLY A 235 17.14 7.92 25.22
C GLY A 235 16.18 8.51 24.17
N LEU A 236 14.89 8.57 24.47
CA LEU A 236 13.87 9.18 23.60
C LEU A 236 14.10 10.68 23.44
N ALA A 237 14.37 11.40 24.53
CA ALA A 237 14.68 12.83 24.47
C ALA A 237 15.98 13.12 23.69
N ALA A 238 17.01 12.29 23.87
CA ALA A 238 18.25 12.37 23.13
C ALA A 238 18.05 12.15 21.63
N LEU A 239 17.25 11.15 21.25
CA LEU A 239 16.90 10.86 19.86
C LEU A 239 16.18 12.04 19.21
N VAL A 240 15.23 12.65 19.93
CA VAL A 240 14.52 13.86 19.52
C VAL A 240 15.50 15.01 19.26
N VAL A 241 16.38 15.32 20.21
CA VAL A 241 17.39 16.37 20.06
C VAL A 241 18.33 16.08 18.89
N LEU A 242 18.75 14.82 18.73
CA LEU A 242 19.58 14.37 17.63
C LEU A 242 18.92 14.63 16.27
N LEU A 243 17.64 14.28 16.11
CA LEU A 243 16.87 14.49 14.87
C LEU A 243 16.71 15.98 14.54
N VAL A 244 16.47 16.83 15.54
CA VAL A 244 16.41 18.30 15.37
C VAL A 244 17.75 18.85 14.89
N LEU A 245 18.82 18.51 15.62
CA LEU A 245 20.16 19.03 15.33
C LEU A 245 20.70 18.52 13.99
N THR A 246 20.45 17.26 13.61
CA THR A 246 20.82 16.75 12.28
C THR A 246 20.07 17.46 11.16
N LYS A 247 18.79 17.79 11.36
CA LYS A 247 18.02 18.55 10.36
C LYS A 247 18.49 20.00 10.23
N ILE A 248 18.71 20.70 11.36
CA ILE A 248 19.28 22.05 11.36
C ILE A 248 20.64 22.02 10.68
N ASN A 249 21.46 21.02 10.98
CA ASN A 249 22.77 20.86 10.36
C ASN A 249 22.67 20.56 8.86
N ALA A 250 21.77 19.69 8.42
CA ALA A 250 21.57 19.40 7.01
C ALA A 250 21.16 20.66 6.21
N GLN A 251 20.46 21.61 6.84
CA GLN A 251 20.04 22.87 6.23
C GLN A 251 21.11 23.98 6.29
N THR A 252 21.86 24.06 7.38
CA THR A 252 22.80 25.17 7.63
C THR A 252 24.25 24.82 7.30
N ARG A 253 24.59 23.52 7.26
CA ARG A 253 25.95 22.97 7.15
C ARG A 253 26.95 23.55 8.16
N LEU A 254 26.46 24.16 9.24
CA LEU A 254 27.27 24.96 10.16
C LEU A 254 27.94 24.11 11.25
N ILE A 255 27.47 22.88 11.50
CA ILE A 255 27.85 22.10 12.68
C ILE A 255 28.36 20.72 12.24
N GLY A 256 29.60 20.34 12.59
CA GLY A 256 30.10 18.99 12.28
C GLY A 256 29.22 17.89 12.91
N PRO A 257 29.06 16.70 12.28
CA PRO A 257 28.24 15.61 12.82
C PRO A 257 28.68 15.16 14.22
N GLY A 258 29.98 15.26 14.54
CA GLY A 258 30.50 15.01 15.88
C GLY A 258 30.00 16.00 16.94
N ILE A 259 29.82 17.27 16.58
CA ILE A 259 29.28 18.30 17.48
C ILE A 259 27.78 18.08 17.70
N VAL A 260 27.05 17.68 16.65
CA VAL A 260 25.63 17.29 16.78
C VAL A 260 25.48 16.13 17.77
N ALA A 261 26.26 15.06 17.60
CA ALA A 261 26.24 13.91 18.51
C ALA A 261 26.64 14.30 19.95
N LEU A 262 27.65 15.15 20.11
CA LEU A 262 28.10 15.64 21.42
C LEU A 262 27.02 16.48 22.11
N LEU A 263 26.38 17.41 21.41
CA LEU A 263 25.30 18.24 21.95
C LEU A 263 24.08 17.40 22.32
N SER A 264 23.73 16.39 21.52
CA SER A 264 22.69 15.42 21.85
C SER A 264 23.04 14.61 23.10
N GLY A 265 24.30 14.17 23.24
CA GLY A 265 24.77 13.44 24.43
C GLY A 265 24.78 14.29 25.69
N ILE A 266 25.18 15.56 25.60
CA ILE A 266 25.14 16.52 26.72
C ILE A 266 23.69 16.80 27.12
N ALA A 267 22.79 16.99 26.16
CA ALA A 267 21.37 17.15 26.42
C ALA A 267 20.80 15.89 27.11
N ALA A 268 21.13 14.70 26.61
CA ALA A 268 20.70 13.43 27.20
C ALA A 268 21.16 13.26 28.65
N ALA A 269 22.45 13.55 28.93
CA ALA A 269 23.03 13.47 30.26
C ALA A 269 22.42 14.51 31.21
N GLY A 270 22.18 15.73 30.73
CA GLY A 270 21.51 16.77 31.52
C GLY A 270 20.07 16.40 31.87
N ILE A 271 19.33 15.78 30.94
CA ILE A 271 17.97 15.30 31.16
C ILE A 271 17.97 14.12 32.14
N PHE A 272 18.92 13.20 32.06
CA PHE A 272 19.04 12.05 32.96
C PHE A 272 19.22 12.44 34.44
N LEU A 273 19.75 13.64 34.71
CA LEU A 273 19.95 14.16 36.06
C LEU A 273 18.70 14.82 36.66
N TRP A 274 17.62 15.00 35.90
CA TRP A 274 16.39 15.59 36.41
C TRP A 274 15.53 14.57 37.17
N PRO A 275 14.66 15.00 38.09
CA PRO A 275 13.61 14.13 38.64
C PRO A 275 12.79 13.50 37.51
N VAL A 276 12.44 12.21 37.63
CA VAL A 276 11.73 11.44 36.60
C VAL A 276 10.45 12.15 36.12
N GLU A 277 9.72 12.80 37.02
CA GLU A 277 8.53 13.59 36.73
C GLU A 277 8.82 14.76 35.76
N GLN A 278 9.95 15.45 35.96
CA GLN A 278 10.39 16.55 35.11
C GLN A 278 10.96 16.06 33.78
N GLN A 279 11.59 14.88 33.76
CA GLN A 279 12.03 14.21 32.54
C GLN A 279 10.83 13.86 31.64
N ILE A 280 9.77 13.29 32.22
CA ILE A 280 8.53 12.92 31.52
C ILE A 280 7.85 14.17 30.94
N ALA A 281 7.73 15.24 31.73
CA ALA A 281 7.14 16.49 31.27
C ALA A 281 7.95 17.12 30.12
N LEU A 282 9.28 17.19 30.25
CA LEU A 282 10.15 17.74 29.21
C LEU A 282 10.10 16.89 27.93
N ALA A 283 10.09 15.57 28.05
CA ALA A 283 9.96 14.66 26.91
C ALA A 283 8.63 14.88 26.17
N GLY A 284 7.52 15.03 26.90
CA GLY A 284 6.21 15.37 26.31
C GLY A 284 6.24 16.70 25.53
N TRP A 285 6.81 17.75 26.13
CA TRP A 285 6.92 19.07 25.49
C TRP A 285 7.85 19.09 24.27
N LEU A 286 9.02 18.46 24.34
CA LEU A 286 9.96 18.36 23.22
C LEU A 286 9.33 17.59 22.06
N THR A 287 8.62 16.52 22.36
CA THR A 287 7.93 15.70 21.35
C THR A 287 6.77 16.48 20.72
N LEU A 288 6.03 17.28 21.49
CA LEU A 288 4.99 18.18 20.98
C LEU A 288 5.57 19.24 20.03
N VAL A 289 6.64 19.93 20.45
CA VAL A 289 7.35 20.93 19.64
C VAL A 289 7.88 20.31 18.35
N LEU A 290 8.38 19.08 18.42
CA LEU A 290 8.82 18.33 17.25
C LEU A 290 7.68 17.95 16.31
N ALA A 291 6.56 17.47 16.85
CA ALA A 291 5.38 17.15 16.07
C ALA A 291 4.87 18.39 15.33
N VAL A 292 4.90 19.56 15.97
CA VAL A 292 4.56 20.86 15.36
C VAL A 292 5.56 21.29 14.29
N ALA A 293 6.85 21.22 14.58
CA ALA A 293 7.89 21.58 13.63
C ALA A 293 7.87 20.65 12.40
N TRP A 294 7.59 19.37 12.63
CA TRP A 294 7.39 18.37 11.59
C TRP A 294 6.11 18.64 10.80
N ALA A 295 4.96 18.90 11.43
CA ALA A 295 3.71 19.30 10.77
C ALA A 295 3.89 20.50 9.84
N THR A 296 4.57 21.52 10.37
CA THR A 296 4.81 22.78 9.67
C THR A 296 5.75 22.58 8.49
N TRP A 297 6.73 21.70 8.62
CA TRP A 297 7.63 21.35 7.53
C TRP A 297 6.98 20.42 6.50
N ALA A 298 6.25 19.39 6.94
CA ALA A 298 5.53 18.44 6.11
C ALA A 298 4.45 19.15 5.28
N SER A 299 3.67 20.05 5.89
CA SER A 299 2.68 20.88 5.18
C SER A 299 3.33 21.79 4.12
N ARG A 300 4.54 22.31 4.36
CA ARG A 300 5.28 23.11 3.37
C ARG A 300 5.85 22.28 2.21
N LEU A 301 6.24 21.02 2.46
CA LEU A 301 6.80 20.15 1.44
C LEU A 301 5.72 19.43 0.61
N LEU A 302 4.65 18.97 1.26
CA LEU A 302 3.61 18.16 0.62
C LEU A 302 2.56 19.03 -0.09
N VAL A 303 2.43 20.31 0.28
CA VAL A 303 1.25 21.11 -0.09
C VAL A 303 1.63 22.48 -0.68
N ARG A 304 2.42 22.47 -1.76
CA ARG A 304 2.55 23.65 -2.64
C ARG A 304 1.27 23.82 -3.46
N GLY A 305 0.20 24.36 -2.86
CA GLY A 305 -1.03 24.69 -3.60
C GLY A 305 -2.33 24.81 -2.81
N CYS A 306 -2.37 24.42 -1.52
CA CYS A 306 -3.62 24.50 -0.76
C CYS A 306 -3.91 25.92 -0.28
N ALA A 307 -5.21 26.25 -0.22
CA ALA A 307 -5.74 27.53 0.20
C ALA A 307 -5.32 27.88 1.64
N TRP A 308 -5.17 29.18 1.90
CA TRP A 308 -4.63 29.69 3.16
C TRP A 308 -5.35 29.25 4.45
N PRO A 309 -6.69 29.04 4.52
CA PRO A 309 -7.33 28.74 5.80
C PRO A 309 -7.01 27.31 6.28
N LEU A 310 -6.78 26.38 5.35
CA LEU A 310 -6.43 24.99 5.68
C LEU A 310 -5.01 24.87 6.22
N ARG A 311 -4.12 25.83 5.90
CA ARG A 311 -2.77 25.89 6.49
C ARG A 311 -2.78 26.24 7.97
N LEU A 312 -3.88 26.82 8.48
CA LEU A 312 -4.00 27.22 9.88
C LEU A 312 -4.44 26.07 10.79
N LEU A 313 -5.05 25.01 10.24
CA LEU A 313 -5.61 23.91 11.04
C LEU A 313 -4.60 23.26 12.00
N PRO A 314 -3.34 22.95 11.60
CA PRO A 314 -2.35 22.38 12.53
C PRO A 314 -2.00 23.33 13.68
N TYR A 315 -1.99 24.64 13.41
CA TYR A 315 -1.71 25.66 14.43
C TYR A 315 -2.90 25.83 15.38
N LEU A 316 -4.13 25.73 14.87
CA LEU A 316 -5.34 25.75 15.71
C LEU A 316 -5.42 24.51 16.60
N THR A 317 -5.09 23.32 16.06
CA THR A 317 -4.96 22.10 16.87
C THR A 317 -3.90 22.28 17.95
N LEU A 318 -2.76 22.88 17.63
CA LEU A 318 -1.71 23.14 18.62
C LEU A 318 -2.19 24.08 19.73
N VAL A 319 -2.81 25.21 19.38
CA VAL A 319 -3.36 26.16 20.36
C VAL A 319 -4.38 25.47 21.25
N TYR A 320 -5.25 24.64 20.65
CA TYR A 320 -6.24 23.85 21.39
C TYR A 320 -5.58 22.86 22.35
N VAL A 321 -4.65 22.02 21.90
CA VAL A 321 -3.93 21.04 22.74
C VAL A 321 -3.14 21.72 23.85
N THR A 322 -2.46 22.82 23.53
CA THR A 322 -1.68 23.60 24.51
C THR A 322 -2.60 24.21 25.57
N GLY A 323 -3.74 24.78 25.15
CA GLY A 323 -4.76 25.29 26.07
C GLY A 323 -5.30 24.18 26.98
N TRP A 324 -5.52 22.98 26.46
CA TRP A 324 -5.97 21.83 27.24
C TRP A 324 -4.95 21.33 28.25
N ILE A 325 -3.67 21.30 27.90
CA ILE A 325 -2.60 20.96 28.84
C ILE A 325 -2.55 21.99 29.97
N ILE A 326 -2.65 23.29 29.65
CA ILE A 326 -2.66 24.36 30.66
C ILE A 326 -3.85 24.22 31.61
N VAL A 327 -5.04 23.93 31.08
CA VAL A 327 -6.25 23.71 31.90
C VAL A 327 -6.12 22.44 32.76
N GLY A 328 -5.55 21.35 32.22
CA GLY A 328 -5.29 20.13 32.97
C GLY A 328 -4.33 20.33 34.15
N LEU A 329 -3.29 21.15 33.95
CA LEU A 329 -2.34 21.54 35.01
C LEU A 329 -2.95 22.44 36.09
N GLN A 330 -4.07 23.12 35.79
CA GLN A 330 -4.81 23.98 36.73
C GLN A 330 -5.97 23.26 37.43
N GLY A 331 -6.13 21.94 37.22
CA GLY A 331 -7.18 21.13 37.82
C GLY A 331 -7.19 21.17 39.36
N PRO A 332 -8.35 20.98 40.00
CA PRO A 332 -8.55 21.16 41.44
C PRO A 332 -7.56 20.32 42.27
N GLY A 333 -6.90 20.97 43.22
CA GLY A 333 -5.70 20.50 43.94
C GLY A 333 -5.85 19.30 44.87
N ASP A 334 -6.93 18.53 44.76
CA ASP A 334 -7.20 17.35 45.60
C ASP A 334 -6.76 16.03 44.95
N VAL A 335 -6.48 16.01 43.64
CA VAL A 335 -5.83 14.85 43.00
C VAL A 335 -4.36 14.90 43.40
N ALA A 336 -3.87 13.86 44.10
CA ALA A 336 -2.47 13.78 44.53
C ALA A 336 -1.54 14.20 43.39
N ALA A 337 -0.69 15.20 43.63
CA ALA A 337 0.17 15.84 42.63
C ALA A 337 0.96 14.84 41.76
N ALA A 338 1.20 13.63 42.29
CA ALA A 338 1.81 12.50 41.59
C ALA A 338 1.09 12.05 40.31
N HIS A 339 -0.23 12.21 40.17
CA HIS A 339 -1.00 11.73 39.01
C HIS A 339 -1.51 12.83 38.09
N ALA A 340 -1.27 14.11 38.41
CA ALA A 340 -1.70 15.25 37.59
C ALA A 340 -1.21 15.19 36.11
N PRO A 341 0.02 14.74 35.81
CA PRO A 341 0.48 14.61 34.42
C PRO A 341 -0.30 13.54 33.64
N LEU A 342 -0.63 12.42 34.29
CA LEU A 342 -1.36 11.31 33.68
C LEU A 342 -2.81 11.71 33.37
N VAL A 343 -3.46 12.36 34.34
CA VAL A 343 -4.81 12.90 34.19
C VAL A 343 -4.87 13.94 33.06
N SER A 344 -3.88 14.83 33.00
CA SER A 344 -3.75 15.82 31.92
C SER A 344 -3.54 15.15 30.56
N ALA A 345 -2.70 14.10 30.51
CA ALA A 345 -2.46 13.33 29.29
C ALA A 345 -3.72 12.61 28.81
N ALA A 346 -4.45 11.92 29.69
CA ALA A 346 -5.70 11.23 29.35
C ALA A 346 -6.77 12.20 28.83
N THR A 347 -6.88 13.39 29.45
CA THR A 347 -7.78 14.46 29.00
C THR A 347 -7.39 15.00 27.63
N ALA A 348 -6.10 15.25 27.41
CA ALA A 348 -5.58 15.71 26.12
C ALA A 348 -5.77 14.65 25.02
N ILE A 349 -5.56 13.37 25.34
CA ILE A 349 -5.81 12.24 24.44
C ILE A 349 -7.27 12.24 24.00
N HIS A 350 -8.24 12.38 24.91
CA HIS A 350 -9.66 12.49 24.56
C HIS A 350 -9.89 13.68 23.62
N GLY A 351 -9.42 14.87 23.98
CA GLY A 351 -9.59 16.07 23.17
C GLY A 351 -9.05 15.89 21.74
N VAL A 352 -7.89 15.25 21.59
CA VAL A 352 -7.32 14.97 20.26
C VAL A 352 -8.09 13.86 19.53
N PHE A 353 -8.59 12.84 20.21
CA PHE A 353 -9.50 11.84 19.61
C PHE A 353 -10.77 12.49 19.05
N PHE A 354 -11.36 13.43 19.80
CA PHE A 354 -12.52 14.19 19.34
C PHE A 354 -12.21 15.05 18.11
N VAL A 355 -11.05 15.69 18.07
CA VAL A 355 -10.59 16.42 16.88
C VAL A 355 -10.36 15.46 15.69
N LEU A 356 -9.74 14.30 15.95
CA LEU A 356 -9.51 13.27 14.93
C LEU A 356 -10.84 12.78 14.34
N GLN A 357 -11.84 12.56 15.19
CA GLN A 357 -13.22 12.25 14.87
C GLN A 357 -13.86 13.32 13.94
N ILE A 358 -13.77 14.60 14.31
CA ILE A 358 -14.22 15.72 13.47
C ILE A 358 -13.50 15.74 12.12
N VAL A 359 -12.21 15.40 12.09
CA VAL A 359 -11.40 15.36 10.86
C VAL A 359 -11.74 14.15 9.97
N TRP A 360 -12.15 13.02 10.55
CA TRP A 360 -12.60 11.86 9.80
C TRP A 360 -13.95 12.09 9.11
N PHE A 361 -14.85 12.84 9.73
CA PHE A 361 -16.16 13.15 9.16
C PHE A 361 -16.11 13.72 7.72
N PRO A 362 -15.34 14.78 7.39
CA PRO A 362 -15.24 15.29 6.03
C PRO A 362 -14.55 14.30 5.08
N VAL A 363 -13.68 13.40 5.54
CA VAL A 363 -13.11 12.33 4.70
C VAL A 363 -14.19 11.34 4.29
N PHE A 364 -15.03 10.92 5.25
CA PHE A 364 -16.16 10.03 5.01
C PHE A 364 -17.23 10.66 4.12
N ALA A 365 -17.60 11.92 4.38
CA ALA A 365 -18.52 12.67 3.52
C ALA A 365 -17.95 12.82 2.10
N ALA A 366 -16.66 13.12 1.96
CA ALA A 366 -15.99 13.19 0.68
C ALA A 366 -16.03 11.86 -0.09
N LEU A 367 -15.78 10.74 0.57
CA LEU A 367 -15.88 9.41 -0.04
C LEU A 367 -17.28 9.11 -0.57
N LEU A 368 -18.32 9.44 0.20
CA LEU A 368 -19.70 9.29 -0.25
C LEU A 368 -19.99 10.15 -1.48
N VAL A 369 -19.54 11.42 -1.48
CA VAL A 369 -19.68 12.31 -2.64
C VAL A 369 -18.96 11.75 -3.86
N LEU A 370 -17.73 11.28 -3.72
CA LEU A 370 -16.96 10.68 -4.82
C LEU A 370 -17.64 9.43 -5.38
N LEU A 371 -18.20 8.58 -4.51
CA LEU A 371 -18.95 7.40 -4.92
C LEU A 371 -20.21 7.78 -5.72
N LEU A 372 -20.98 8.75 -5.22
CA LEU A 372 -22.18 9.25 -5.89
C LEU A 372 -21.85 9.89 -7.24
N VAL A 373 -20.77 10.68 -7.31
CA VAL A 373 -20.26 11.26 -8.55
C VAL A 373 -19.90 10.17 -9.55
N TRP A 374 -19.15 9.15 -9.14
CA TRP A 374 -18.81 8.04 -10.02
C TRP A 374 -20.04 7.27 -10.51
N MET A 375 -21.01 6.99 -9.63
CA MET A 375 -22.27 6.33 -10.00
C MET A 375 -23.08 7.16 -10.99
N PHE A 376 -23.15 8.48 -10.78
CA PHE A 376 -23.83 9.40 -11.67
C PHE A 376 -23.17 9.45 -13.05
N GLU A 377 -21.84 9.58 -13.11
CA GLU A 377 -21.08 9.53 -14.36
C GLU A 377 -21.30 8.19 -15.06
N ARG A 378 -21.20 7.06 -14.34
CA ARG A 378 -21.46 5.73 -14.89
C ARG A 378 -22.87 5.59 -15.46
N ALA A 379 -23.89 6.13 -14.80
CA ALA A 379 -25.28 6.06 -15.27
C ALA A 379 -25.53 6.92 -16.51
N ARG A 380 -24.81 8.04 -16.65
CA ARG A 380 -24.92 8.95 -17.80
C ARG A 380 -24.07 8.50 -19.00
N SER A 381 -23.09 7.64 -18.76
CA SER A 381 -22.04 7.32 -19.71
C SER A 381 -22.50 6.45 -20.88
N GLY A 382 -22.35 6.95 -22.11
CA GLY A 382 -22.38 6.14 -23.33
C GLY A 382 -21.00 5.59 -23.69
N ASP A 383 -20.86 4.87 -24.80
CA ASP A 383 -19.62 4.16 -25.17
C ASP A 383 -18.35 5.06 -25.20
N GLY A 384 -18.49 6.32 -25.64
CA GLY A 384 -17.38 7.29 -25.70
C GLY A 384 -16.89 7.85 -24.34
N SER A 385 -17.52 7.46 -23.23
CA SER A 385 -17.23 8.01 -21.89
C SER A 385 -16.60 7.01 -20.92
N ARG A 386 -16.31 5.80 -21.40
CA ARG A 386 -15.75 4.70 -20.61
C ARG A 386 -14.46 5.08 -19.87
N GLN A 387 -13.53 5.77 -20.54
CA GLN A 387 -12.27 6.21 -19.97
C GLN A 387 -12.47 7.14 -18.77
N ARG A 388 -13.46 8.05 -18.82
CA ARG A 388 -13.77 8.96 -17.72
C ARG A 388 -14.29 8.20 -16.50
N VAL A 389 -15.22 7.27 -16.71
CA VAL A 389 -15.78 6.43 -15.64
C VAL A 389 -14.70 5.57 -14.99
N GLN A 390 -13.79 5.01 -15.79
CA GLN A 390 -12.65 4.22 -15.30
C GLN A 390 -11.67 5.06 -14.48
N ALA A 391 -11.34 6.27 -14.95
CA ALA A 391 -10.49 7.20 -14.22
C ALA A 391 -11.11 7.63 -12.89
N GLN A 392 -12.40 7.96 -12.87
CA GLN A 392 -13.14 8.27 -11.65
C GLN A 392 -13.21 7.07 -10.71
N PHE A 393 -13.48 5.86 -11.22
CA PHE A 393 -13.47 4.64 -10.42
C PHE A 393 -12.11 4.44 -9.73
N THR A 394 -11.01 4.62 -10.46
CA THR A 394 -9.66 4.54 -9.91
C THR A 394 -9.43 5.61 -8.84
N GLY A 395 -9.99 6.81 -9.03
CA GLY A 395 -10.13 7.85 -8.02
C GLY A 395 -10.76 7.33 -6.73
N VAL A 396 -12.03 6.90 -6.81
CA VAL A 396 -12.80 6.42 -5.66
C VAL A 396 -12.06 5.27 -4.96
N LEU A 397 -11.56 4.30 -5.74
CA LEU A 397 -10.85 3.13 -5.22
C LEU A 397 -9.58 3.52 -4.48
N GLY A 398 -8.75 4.40 -5.07
CA GLY A 398 -7.50 4.85 -4.45
C GLY A 398 -7.73 5.55 -3.11
N VAL A 399 -8.75 6.40 -3.01
CA VAL A 399 -9.12 7.08 -1.75
C VAL A 399 -9.73 6.11 -0.74
N SER A 400 -10.57 5.19 -1.18
CA SER A 400 -11.21 4.19 -0.31
C SER A 400 -10.20 3.23 0.30
N LEU A 401 -9.27 2.70 -0.50
CA LEU A 401 -8.18 1.83 -0.04
C LEU A 401 -7.27 2.58 0.93
N SER A 402 -6.85 3.80 0.57
CA SER A 402 -6.05 4.66 1.43
C SER A 402 -6.72 4.91 2.79
N THR A 403 -8.00 5.28 2.77
CA THR A 403 -8.81 5.55 3.97
C THR A 403 -8.94 4.30 4.84
N THR A 404 -9.22 3.16 4.22
CA THR A 404 -9.34 1.87 4.91
C THR A 404 -8.04 1.48 5.60
N LEU A 405 -6.90 1.58 4.90
CA LEU A 405 -5.59 1.28 5.46
C LEU A 405 -5.23 2.24 6.61
N PHE A 406 -5.56 3.54 6.48
CA PHE A 406 -5.35 4.51 7.55
C PHE A 406 -6.20 4.25 8.78
N LEU A 407 -7.48 3.96 8.57
CA LEU A 407 -8.40 3.65 9.64
C LEU A 407 -7.95 2.38 10.37
N LEU A 408 -7.58 1.34 9.62
CA LEU A 408 -7.08 0.09 10.18
C LEU A 408 -5.81 0.33 11.01
N LEU A 409 -4.84 1.04 10.46
CA LEU A 409 -3.60 1.36 11.17
C LEU A 409 -3.87 2.18 12.43
N THR A 410 -4.79 3.15 12.37
CA THR A 410 -5.17 4.00 13.50
C THR A 410 -5.86 3.16 14.58
N VAL A 411 -6.87 2.38 14.23
CA VAL A 411 -7.61 1.52 15.17
C VAL A 411 -6.69 0.51 15.82
N VAL A 412 -5.82 -0.16 15.04
CA VAL A 412 -4.87 -1.15 15.56
C VAL A 412 -3.87 -0.50 16.53
N LEU A 413 -3.27 0.63 16.12
CA LEU A 413 -2.34 1.37 16.97
C LEU A 413 -2.97 1.73 18.32
N TRP A 414 -4.19 2.26 18.30
CA TRP A 414 -4.88 2.70 19.50
C TRP A 414 -5.43 1.57 20.35
N ALA A 415 -5.91 0.49 19.72
CA ALA A 415 -6.31 -0.72 20.43
C ALA A 415 -5.15 -1.30 21.26
N VAL A 416 -3.93 -1.31 20.71
CA VAL A 416 -2.73 -1.74 21.44
C VAL A 416 -2.42 -0.81 22.62
N VAL A 417 -2.46 0.51 22.40
CA VAL A 417 -2.20 1.50 23.47
C VAL A 417 -3.22 1.35 24.60
N LEU A 418 -4.50 1.21 24.26
CA LEU A 418 -5.61 1.15 25.22
C LEU A 418 -5.66 -0.20 25.94
N ALA A 419 -5.33 -1.30 25.26
CA ALA A 419 -5.16 -2.60 25.92
C ALA A 419 -4.01 -2.57 26.94
N ALA A 420 -2.86 -1.99 26.57
CA ALA A 420 -1.72 -1.86 27.47
C ALA A 420 -2.05 -0.98 28.69
N LEU A 421 -2.90 0.04 28.51
CA LEU A 421 -3.46 0.85 29.60
C LEU A 421 -4.35 0.04 30.54
N GLY A 422 -5.21 -0.82 30.01
CA GLY A 422 -6.12 -1.66 30.80
C GLY A 422 -5.40 -2.66 31.70
N GLU A 423 -4.24 -3.15 31.29
CA GLU A 423 -3.43 -4.09 32.08
C GLU A 423 -2.53 -3.42 33.13
N SER A 424 -2.43 -2.09 33.10
CA SER A 424 -1.50 -1.34 33.92
C SER A 424 -1.93 -1.19 35.38
N SER A 425 -0.97 -0.85 36.26
CA SER A 425 -1.26 -0.40 37.63
C SER A 425 -2.08 0.88 37.69
N LEU A 426 -2.28 1.56 36.56
CA LEU A 426 -3.09 2.78 36.45
C LEU A 426 -4.58 2.49 36.35
N LYS A 427 -4.98 1.22 36.21
CA LYS A 427 -6.39 0.83 36.10
C LYS A 427 -7.24 1.36 37.26
N ASP A 428 -6.67 1.47 38.46
CA ASP A 428 -7.39 1.86 39.68
C ASP A 428 -7.35 3.38 39.95
N VAL A 429 -6.70 4.17 39.08
CA VAL A 429 -6.65 5.64 39.22
C VAL A 429 -8.03 6.20 38.90
N GLN A 430 -8.66 6.79 39.91
CA GLN A 430 -9.94 7.48 39.75
C GLN A 430 -9.73 8.83 39.09
N PHE A 431 -10.58 9.14 38.12
CA PHE A 431 -10.49 10.39 37.38
C PHE A 431 -11.87 11.01 37.16
N LYS A 432 -11.97 12.32 37.39
CA LYS A 432 -13.19 13.07 37.10
C LYS A 432 -13.27 13.36 35.61
N ARG A 433 -14.27 12.77 34.95
CA ARG A 433 -14.44 12.90 33.51
C ARG A 433 -14.55 14.38 33.07
N PRO A 434 -13.86 14.79 32.00
CA PRO A 434 -13.70 16.19 31.61
C PRO A 434 -14.92 16.78 30.88
N PHE A 435 -15.86 15.94 30.42
CA PHE A 435 -17.02 16.35 29.61
C PHE A 435 -18.35 15.91 30.22
N PRO A 436 -18.87 16.62 31.24
CA PRO A 436 -20.13 16.26 31.89
C PRO A 436 -21.31 16.17 30.92
N LEU A 437 -21.33 16.96 29.83
CA LEU A 437 -22.41 16.96 28.83
C LEU A 437 -22.51 15.65 28.03
N VAL A 438 -21.37 15.02 27.73
CA VAL A 438 -21.34 13.69 27.09
C VAL A 438 -21.67 12.62 28.12
N ASN A 439 -21.23 12.79 29.36
CA ASN A 439 -21.45 11.83 30.43
C ASN A 439 -22.90 11.80 30.93
N GLU A 440 -23.60 12.93 30.99
CA GLU A 440 -25.03 12.96 31.29
C GLU A 440 -25.81 12.20 30.22
N GLN A 441 -25.43 12.33 28.94
CA GLN A 441 -26.04 11.58 27.85
C GLN A 441 -25.72 10.07 27.89
N LEU A 442 -24.51 9.69 28.32
CA LEU A 442 -24.11 8.29 28.49
C LEU A 442 -24.73 7.65 29.75
N ALA A 443 -24.83 8.39 30.85
CA ALA A 443 -25.48 7.95 32.09
C ALA A 443 -26.99 7.74 31.86
N GLU A 444 -27.63 8.62 31.10
CA GLU A 444 -29.02 8.46 30.67
C GLU A 444 -29.20 7.23 29.76
N TYR A 445 -28.22 6.92 28.90
CA TYR A 445 -28.23 5.72 28.06
C TYR A 445 -28.08 4.42 28.86
N ALA A 446 -27.16 4.38 29.84
CA ALA A 446 -26.95 3.22 30.71
C ALA A 446 -28.19 2.92 31.56
N LEU A 447 -28.86 3.95 32.09
CA LEU A 447 -30.09 3.81 32.86
C LEU A 447 -31.27 3.29 32.01
N ASN A 448 -31.37 3.67 30.74
CA ASN A 448 -32.44 3.21 29.84
C ASN A 448 -32.28 1.73 29.40
N ILE A 449 -31.05 1.21 29.33
CA ILE A 449 -30.80 -0.19 28.99
C ILE A 449 -31.25 -1.12 30.13
N ASP A 450 -30.97 -0.75 31.39
CA ASP A 450 -31.39 -1.53 32.55
C ASP A 450 -32.92 -1.50 32.74
N ALA A 451 -33.57 -0.37 32.44
CA ALA A 451 -35.02 -0.23 32.57
C ALA A 451 -35.83 -1.10 31.58
N ASN A 452 -35.24 -1.48 30.43
CA ASN A 452 -35.90 -2.29 29.40
C ASN A 452 -35.44 -3.77 29.41
N GLY A 453 -34.48 -4.14 30.28
CA GLY A 453 -33.78 -5.42 30.22
C GLY A 453 -34.33 -6.56 31.09
N THR A 454 -35.20 -6.29 32.05
CA THR A 454 -35.81 -7.33 32.89
C THR A 454 -37.34 -7.24 32.81
N PRO A 455 -38.03 -8.13 32.09
CA PRO A 455 -39.43 -8.38 32.41
C PRO A 455 -39.45 -8.87 33.86
N GLU A 456 -40.10 -8.12 34.76
CA GLU A 456 -40.46 -8.65 36.07
C GLU A 456 -41.21 -9.96 35.84
N GLU A 457 -40.56 -11.10 36.11
CA GLU A 457 -41.25 -12.36 36.35
C GLU A 457 -42.12 -12.15 37.57
N GLY A 458 -43.36 -11.73 37.32
CA GLY A 458 -44.41 -11.64 38.31
C GLY A 458 -44.67 -13.03 38.89
N SER A 459 -44.13 -13.27 40.09
CA SER A 459 -44.58 -14.34 40.98
C SER A 459 -45.99 -14.02 41.48
N GLY A 460 -47.00 -14.35 40.67
CA GLY A 460 -48.40 -14.33 41.03
C GLY A 460 -48.98 -15.74 40.98
N LEU A 461 -48.77 -16.50 42.05
CA LEU A 461 -49.54 -17.71 42.36
C LEU A 461 -50.27 -17.44 43.67
N ASP A 462 -51.50 -16.93 43.57
CA ASP A 462 -52.49 -17.03 44.63
C ASP A 462 -53.47 -18.15 44.27
N GLU A 463 -53.44 -19.20 45.09
CA GLU A 463 -54.41 -20.29 45.13
C GLU A 463 -55.76 -19.81 45.70
N ASP A 464 -56.81 -20.14 44.96
CA ASP A 464 -58.15 -20.58 45.39
C ASP A 464 -58.89 -19.91 46.57
N SER A 465 -60.07 -19.37 46.26
CA SER A 465 -61.25 -19.64 47.08
C SER A 465 -62.57 -19.48 46.31
N ALA A 466 -63.26 -20.62 46.15
CA ALA A 466 -64.68 -20.70 45.89
C ALA A 466 -65.39 -21.45 47.02
N ALA A 467 -66.66 -21.10 47.19
CA ALA A 467 -67.72 -21.79 47.94
C ALA A 467 -67.95 -21.37 49.41
N GLY A 468 -69.20 -20.94 49.64
CA GLY A 468 -69.70 -20.45 50.92
C GLY A 468 -70.05 -21.53 51.95
N GLY A 469 -70.42 -21.06 53.14
CA GLY A 469 -70.97 -21.88 54.21
C GLY A 469 -71.06 -21.12 55.53
N VAL A 470 -72.28 -20.76 55.92
CA VAL A 470 -72.63 -20.24 57.26
C VAL A 470 -72.84 -21.44 58.24
N PRO A 471 -73.13 -21.27 59.55
CA PRO A 471 -72.20 -21.37 60.67
C PRO A 471 -72.52 -22.51 61.66
N ALA A 472 -71.61 -22.86 62.57
CA ALA A 472 -71.97 -23.37 63.92
C ALA A 472 -70.76 -23.44 64.87
N GLY A 473 -70.81 -22.62 65.92
CA GLY A 473 -70.89 -23.10 67.30
C GLY A 473 -69.71 -23.84 67.96
N ARG A 474 -69.31 -23.25 69.10
CA ARG A 474 -68.98 -23.87 70.40
C ARG A 474 -67.56 -24.36 70.70
N ILE A 475 -67.07 -23.79 71.82
CA ILE A 475 -66.39 -24.43 72.98
C ILE A 475 -65.04 -25.07 72.65
N GLY A 476 -63.93 -24.78 73.32
CA GLY A 476 -63.69 -24.11 74.58
C GLY A 476 -62.24 -24.41 74.99
N ASP A 477 -61.76 -23.61 75.95
CA ASP A 477 -60.69 -23.84 76.92
C ASP A 477 -59.71 -25.02 76.74
N GLY A 478 -58.42 -24.73 76.95
CA GLY A 478 -57.55 -25.76 77.48
C GLY A 478 -56.05 -25.57 77.30
N THR A 479 -55.48 -24.63 78.04
CA THR A 479 -54.28 -24.82 78.88
C THR A 479 -53.10 -25.72 78.44
N LEU A 480 -51.92 -25.10 78.60
CA LEU A 480 -50.73 -25.57 79.33
C LEU A 480 -49.58 -26.27 78.59
N GLN A 481 -48.40 -25.76 78.96
CA GLN A 481 -47.11 -26.45 79.18
C GLN A 481 -46.11 -26.56 78.02
N ALA A 482 -45.12 -25.67 78.11
CA ALA A 482 -43.71 -25.91 77.79
C ALA A 482 -43.10 -26.98 78.75
N PRO A 483 -41.77 -27.25 78.81
CA PRO A 483 -40.65 -26.89 77.93
C PRO A 483 -39.64 -28.06 77.69
N ASN A 484 -38.52 -27.72 77.02
CA ASN A 484 -37.17 -28.31 77.15
C ASN A 484 -36.91 -29.77 76.73
N SER A 485 -35.92 -29.95 75.85
CA SER A 485 -34.60 -30.46 76.30
C SER A 485 -33.62 -30.59 75.12
N ALA A 486 -32.37 -30.29 75.44
CA ALA A 486 -31.21 -30.42 74.59
C ALA A 486 -30.60 -31.83 74.71
N SER A 487 -30.00 -32.33 73.62
CA SER A 487 -28.84 -33.22 73.67
C SER A 487 -28.26 -33.43 72.27
N ALA A 488 -26.97 -33.14 72.15
CA ALA A 488 -26.08 -33.45 71.03
C ALA A 488 -25.83 -34.98 70.91
N PRO A 489 -24.77 -35.43 70.21
CA PRO A 489 -24.44 -35.37 68.77
C PRO A 489 -24.37 -36.79 68.18
N ASP A 490 -24.40 -36.98 66.84
CA ASP A 490 -23.40 -37.83 66.19
C ASP A 490 -23.48 -37.90 64.65
N LEU A 491 -22.30 -38.23 64.12
CA LEU A 491 -21.87 -38.54 62.76
C LEU A 491 -22.81 -39.45 61.94
N SER A 492 -22.97 -39.16 60.65
CA SER A 492 -22.37 -39.93 59.53
C SER A 492 -23.20 -39.88 58.23
N ALA A 493 -22.42 -39.89 57.14
CA ALA A 493 -22.71 -40.44 55.81
C ALA A 493 -23.66 -39.69 54.84
N ALA A 494 -23.02 -39.31 53.72
CA ALA A 494 -23.46 -39.46 52.33
C ALA A 494 -24.78 -38.80 51.89
N ASP A 495 -24.65 -37.81 51.00
CA ASP A 495 -25.25 -37.77 49.65
C ASP A 495 -24.99 -36.35 49.09
N ASP A 496 -24.12 -36.20 48.11
CA ASP A 496 -24.45 -36.22 46.68
C ASP A 496 -25.19 -34.94 46.28
N ASP A 497 -24.44 -33.87 45.94
CA ASP A 497 -24.96 -32.82 45.06
C ASP A 497 -23.81 -32.11 44.33
N SER A 498 -23.31 -32.78 43.29
CA SER A 498 -22.47 -32.18 42.27
C SER A 498 -23.21 -32.14 40.93
N SER A 499 -24.31 -31.41 40.85
CA SER A 499 -24.92 -31.05 39.56
C SER A 499 -25.62 -29.69 39.62
N GLY A 500 -24.86 -28.63 39.36
CA GLY A 500 -25.45 -27.29 39.27
C GLY A 500 -24.44 -26.16 39.08
N LYS A 501 -23.29 -26.40 38.43
CA LYS A 501 -22.50 -25.28 37.89
C LYS A 501 -23.12 -24.85 36.57
N GLU A 502 -24.26 -24.19 36.65
CA GLU A 502 -24.65 -23.26 35.60
C GLU A 502 -23.51 -22.25 35.46
N THR A 503 -22.81 -22.33 34.33
CA THR A 503 -22.02 -21.22 33.80
C THR A 503 -22.99 -20.12 33.38
N ALA A 504 -23.72 -19.53 34.34
CA ALA A 504 -24.32 -18.24 34.15
C ALA A 504 -23.15 -17.29 33.89
N ALA A 505 -22.97 -16.90 32.63
CA ALA A 505 -22.01 -15.90 32.22
C ALA A 505 -22.31 -14.66 33.07
N LYS A 506 -21.51 -14.47 34.12
CA LYS A 506 -21.66 -13.41 35.10
C LYS A 506 -21.63 -12.10 34.33
N GLN A 507 -22.80 -11.51 34.09
CA GLN A 507 -22.88 -10.24 33.41
C GLN A 507 -21.99 -9.25 34.17
N PRO A 508 -21.12 -8.50 33.48
CA PRO A 508 -20.23 -7.56 34.13
C PRO A 508 -21.07 -6.59 34.96
N ARG A 509 -20.78 -6.47 36.26
CA ARG A 509 -21.47 -5.52 37.14
C ARG A 509 -21.29 -4.11 36.54
N PRO A 510 -22.36 -3.31 36.39
CA PRO A 510 -22.24 -1.94 35.93
C PRO A 510 -21.32 -1.15 36.87
N CYS A 511 -20.46 -0.30 36.30
CA CYS A 511 -19.52 0.49 37.08
C CYS A 511 -20.27 1.54 37.94
N PRO A 512 -19.82 1.81 39.18
CA PRO A 512 -20.43 2.83 40.04
C PRO A 512 -20.28 4.24 39.45
N THR A 513 -21.35 5.03 39.49
CA THR A 513 -21.62 6.19 38.61
C THR A 513 -20.86 7.50 38.91
N ASP A 514 -20.07 7.60 39.98
CA ASP A 514 -19.43 8.88 40.37
C ASP A 514 -17.89 8.91 40.30
N GLN A 515 -17.22 7.75 40.16
CA GLN A 515 -15.76 7.67 40.08
C GLN A 515 -15.34 6.53 39.16
N ASP A 516 -15.12 6.84 37.89
CA ASP A 516 -14.70 5.86 36.91
C ASP A 516 -13.21 5.58 36.99
N SER A 517 -12.89 4.29 36.94
CA SER A 517 -11.55 3.80 36.75
C SER A 517 -11.06 4.17 35.35
N LEU A 518 -9.75 4.46 35.19
CA LEU A 518 -9.16 4.75 33.89
C LEU A 518 -9.42 3.63 32.86
N ALA A 519 -9.50 2.39 33.32
CA ALA A 519 -9.82 1.23 32.49
C ALA A 519 -11.25 1.29 31.94
N CYS A 520 -12.24 1.64 32.78
CA CYS A 520 -13.63 1.81 32.33
C CYS A 520 -13.74 2.97 31.32
N TYR A 521 -13.06 4.08 31.60
CA TYR A 521 -13.01 5.21 30.68
C TYR A 521 -12.34 4.88 29.33
N ALA A 522 -11.26 4.08 29.34
CA ALA A 522 -10.61 3.62 28.11
C ALA A 522 -11.51 2.68 27.29
N ASP A 523 -12.26 1.80 27.95
CA ASP A 523 -13.24 0.91 27.30
C ASP A 523 -14.40 1.72 26.70
N GLU A 524 -14.92 2.72 27.41
CA GLU A 524 -15.93 3.63 26.89
C GLU A 524 -15.42 4.45 25.69
N LEU A 525 -14.19 4.98 25.75
CA LEU A 525 -13.57 5.67 24.62
C LEU A 525 -13.43 4.75 23.41
N MET A 526 -13.08 3.48 23.63
CA MET A 526 -13.06 2.46 22.57
C MET A 526 -14.46 2.30 21.99
N VAL A 527 -15.47 2.01 22.81
CA VAL A 527 -16.86 1.83 22.37
C VAL A 527 -17.39 3.03 21.60
N LEU A 528 -17.11 4.25 22.07
CA LEU A 528 -17.52 5.50 21.42
C LEU A 528 -16.82 5.69 20.08
N SER A 529 -15.56 5.25 19.96
CA SER A 529 -14.78 5.33 18.72
C SER A 529 -15.08 4.19 17.73
N THR A 530 -15.49 3.01 18.21
CA THR A 530 -15.72 1.80 17.43
C THR A 530 -17.20 1.45 17.28
N GLY A 531 -18.10 2.43 17.43
CA GLY A 531 -19.55 2.23 17.37
C GLY A 531 -20.00 1.37 16.18
N LEU A 532 -21.25 0.86 16.21
CA LEU A 532 -21.76 -0.18 15.31
C LEU A 532 -21.27 -0.13 13.84
N GLY A 533 -21.19 1.07 13.24
CA GLY A 533 -20.68 1.27 11.89
C GLY A 533 -19.25 0.73 11.65
N VAL A 534 -18.35 0.82 12.64
CA VAL A 534 -16.98 0.28 12.56
C VAL A 534 -17.00 -1.25 12.52
N ASN A 535 -17.79 -1.90 13.37
CA ASN A 535 -17.90 -3.37 13.36
C ASN A 535 -18.45 -3.89 12.04
N THR A 536 -19.51 -3.26 11.51
CA THR A 536 -20.05 -3.61 10.19
C THR A 536 -19.04 -3.37 9.08
N PHE A 537 -18.28 -2.27 9.15
CA PHE A 537 -17.20 -1.99 8.21
C PHE A 537 -16.09 -3.02 8.27
N LEU A 538 -15.62 -3.42 9.46
CA LEU A 538 -14.58 -4.44 9.62
C LEU A 538 -15.04 -5.79 9.06
N LEU A 539 -16.31 -6.17 9.29
CA LEU A 539 -16.87 -7.38 8.70
C LEU A 539 -16.91 -7.30 7.16
N ALA A 540 -17.33 -6.16 6.62
CA ALA A 540 -17.31 -5.91 5.18
C ALA A 540 -15.89 -5.94 4.61
N LEU A 541 -14.90 -5.41 5.36
CA LEU A 541 -13.50 -5.45 4.99
C LEU A 541 -12.96 -6.89 4.97
N VAL A 542 -13.24 -7.70 5.99
CA VAL A 542 -12.85 -9.11 6.03
C VAL A 542 -13.47 -9.86 4.86
N LEU A 543 -14.76 -9.67 4.60
CA LEU A 543 -15.45 -10.28 3.47
C LEU A 543 -14.82 -9.84 2.13
N CYS A 544 -14.52 -8.55 1.97
CA CYS A 544 -13.82 -8.02 0.80
C CYS A 544 -12.47 -8.71 0.60
N LEU A 545 -11.65 -8.80 1.65
CA LEU A 545 -10.34 -9.46 1.60
C LEU A 545 -10.44 -10.95 1.26
N LEU A 546 -11.44 -11.66 1.80
CA LEU A 546 -11.70 -13.07 1.48
C LEU A 546 -12.07 -13.26 0.01
N ILE A 547 -12.92 -12.37 -0.54
CA ILE A 547 -13.27 -12.40 -1.96
C ILE A 547 -12.02 -12.14 -2.82
N LEU A 548 -11.24 -11.10 -2.50
CA LEU A 548 -10.01 -10.77 -3.23
C LEU A 548 -9.02 -11.93 -3.22
N LEU A 549 -8.80 -12.54 -2.05
CA LEU A 549 -7.91 -13.68 -1.88
C LEU A 549 -8.40 -14.87 -2.72
N ALA A 550 -9.67 -15.25 -2.60
CA ALA A 550 -10.25 -16.35 -3.38
C ALA A 550 -10.15 -16.12 -4.89
N SER A 551 -10.31 -14.86 -5.35
CA SER A 551 -10.20 -14.50 -6.78
C SER A 551 -8.84 -14.79 -7.39
N VAL A 552 -7.74 -14.65 -6.62
CA VAL A 552 -6.36 -14.82 -7.12
C VAL A 552 -5.65 -16.05 -6.57
N LEU A 553 -6.25 -16.77 -5.63
CA LEU A 553 -5.59 -17.86 -4.91
C LEU A 553 -5.02 -18.95 -5.84
N PRO A 554 -5.75 -19.46 -6.85
CA PRO A 554 -5.18 -20.47 -7.73
C PRO A 554 -3.98 -19.96 -8.52
N SER A 555 -4.04 -18.72 -9.01
CA SER A 555 -2.93 -18.10 -9.75
C SER A 555 -1.70 -17.87 -8.87
N THR A 556 -1.90 -17.34 -7.66
CA THR A 556 -0.81 -17.07 -6.71
C THR A 556 -0.18 -18.36 -6.17
N ALA A 557 -0.95 -19.43 -6.00
CA ALA A 557 -0.43 -20.74 -5.65
C ALA A 557 0.52 -21.30 -6.73
N LEU A 558 0.22 -21.03 -8.00
CA LEU A 558 1.05 -21.43 -9.15
C LEU A 558 2.36 -20.63 -9.28
N GLU A 559 2.49 -19.47 -8.63
CA GLU A 559 3.77 -18.75 -8.53
C GLU A 559 4.78 -19.46 -7.61
N GLY A 560 4.29 -20.20 -6.62
CA GLY A 560 5.15 -20.96 -5.72
C GLY A 560 5.49 -22.34 -6.28
N ASN A 561 4.58 -22.92 -7.06
CA ASN A 561 4.66 -24.27 -7.58
C ASN A 561 4.21 -24.28 -9.05
N PRO A 562 5.09 -23.89 -10.00
CA PRO A 562 4.74 -23.90 -11.40
C PRO A 562 4.43 -25.33 -11.86
N LEU A 563 3.42 -25.45 -12.72
CA LEU A 563 3.01 -26.75 -13.26
C LEU A 563 4.04 -27.29 -14.25
N PRO A 564 4.24 -28.62 -14.33
CA PRO A 564 5.00 -29.23 -15.42
C PRO A 564 4.43 -28.84 -16.78
N LEU A 565 5.27 -28.67 -17.80
CA LEU A 565 4.86 -28.24 -19.15
C LEU A 565 3.65 -29.03 -19.70
N ARG A 566 3.64 -30.36 -19.55
CA ARG A 566 2.53 -31.21 -20.00
C ARG A 566 1.19 -30.84 -19.35
N GLU A 567 1.20 -30.46 -18.08
CA GLU A 567 -0.01 -30.05 -17.35
C GLU A 567 -0.38 -28.60 -17.65
N ARG A 568 0.59 -27.72 -17.93
CA ARG A 568 0.34 -26.37 -18.43
C ARG A 568 -0.41 -26.38 -19.75
N MET A 569 -0.08 -27.36 -20.60
CA MET A 569 -0.67 -27.55 -21.92
C MET A 569 -2.05 -28.23 -21.91
N ASP A 570 -2.55 -28.67 -20.75
CA ASP A 570 -3.91 -29.20 -20.66
C ASP A 570 -4.92 -28.07 -20.90
N GLY A 571 -5.59 -28.11 -22.06
CA GLY A 571 -6.61 -27.14 -22.44
C GLY A 571 -7.73 -27.03 -21.39
N CYS A 572 -8.17 -28.16 -20.81
CA CYS A 572 -9.22 -28.14 -19.79
C CYS A 572 -8.79 -27.37 -18.54
N ARG A 573 -7.51 -27.51 -18.14
CA ARG A 573 -6.96 -26.81 -16.97
C ARG A 573 -6.71 -25.34 -17.28
N THR A 574 -6.19 -25.04 -18.46
CA THR A 574 -6.01 -23.68 -18.99
C THR A 574 -7.32 -22.91 -18.95
N ASP A 575 -8.40 -23.51 -19.48
CA ASP A 575 -9.75 -22.92 -19.52
C ASP A 575 -10.39 -22.78 -18.13
N ARG A 576 -10.11 -23.71 -17.22
CA ARG A 576 -10.61 -23.64 -15.84
C ARG A 576 -9.95 -22.48 -15.10
N LEU A 577 -8.64 -22.34 -15.22
CA LEU A 577 -7.87 -21.26 -14.58
C LEU A 577 -8.27 -19.90 -15.17
N LYS A 578 -8.41 -19.81 -16.50
CA LYS A 578 -8.96 -18.63 -17.21
C LYS A 578 -10.30 -18.21 -16.63
N ARG A 579 -11.29 -19.12 -16.65
CA ARG A 579 -12.65 -18.85 -16.15
C ARG A 579 -12.66 -18.49 -14.66
N TRP A 580 -11.80 -19.12 -13.86
CA TRP A 580 -11.66 -18.78 -12.45
C TRP A 580 -11.21 -17.33 -12.30
N LEU A 581 -10.15 -16.94 -12.99
CA LEU A 581 -9.60 -15.60 -12.90
C LEU A 581 -10.55 -14.54 -13.49
N ASP A 582 -11.23 -14.83 -14.60
CA ASP A 582 -12.30 -13.99 -15.16
C ASP A 582 -13.42 -13.74 -14.15
N SER A 583 -13.91 -14.82 -13.54
CA SER A 583 -14.91 -14.74 -12.47
C SER A 583 -14.33 -14.01 -11.26
N GLY A 584 -13.04 -14.19 -11.00
CA GLY A 584 -12.27 -13.53 -9.97
C GLY A 584 -12.26 -12.01 -10.15
N PHE A 585 -12.01 -11.50 -11.35
CA PHE A 585 -12.06 -10.06 -11.64
C PHE A 585 -13.46 -9.47 -11.48
N VAL A 586 -14.50 -10.21 -11.88
CA VAL A 586 -15.89 -9.81 -11.61
C VAL A 586 -16.16 -9.78 -10.11
N ALA A 587 -15.70 -10.81 -9.37
CA ALA A 587 -15.82 -10.87 -7.93
C ALA A 587 -15.02 -9.75 -7.23
N MET A 588 -13.86 -9.34 -7.74
CA MET A 588 -13.12 -8.17 -7.24
C MET A 588 -13.92 -6.87 -7.38
N ALA A 589 -14.68 -6.71 -8.47
CA ALA A 589 -15.60 -5.59 -8.59
C ALA A 589 -16.72 -5.67 -7.53
N GLY A 590 -17.21 -6.87 -7.24
CA GLY A 590 -18.13 -7.13 -6.12
C GLY A 590 -17.50 -6.80 -4.75
N ALA A 591 -16.23 -7.16 -4.53
CA ALA A 591 -15.50 -6.85 -3.31
C ALA A 591 -15.34 -5.33 -3.11
N ALA A 592 -15.10 -4.58 -4.20
CA ALA A 592 -15.09 -3.12 -4.15
C ALA A 592 -16.47 -2.56 -3.72
N TRP A 593 -17.57 -3.14 -4.21
CA TRP A 593 -18.91 -2.76 -3.75
C TRP A 593 -19.15 -3.09 -2.28
N VAL A 594 -18.75 -4.28 -1.81
CA VAL A 594 -18.82 -4.64 -0.38
C VAL A 594 -18.05 -3.63 0.47
N LEU A 595 -16.84 -3.25 0.04
CA LEU A 595 -16.05 -2.24 0.73
C LEU A 595 -16.76 -0.87 0.74
N PHE A 596 -17.32 -0.43 -0.38
CA PHE A 596 -18.05 0.84 -0.47
C PHE A 596 -19.32 0.83 0.39
N THR A 597 -20.07 -0.27 0.42
CA THR A 597 -21.23 -0.42 1.30
C THR A 597 -20.81 -0.40 2.76
N GLY A 598 -19.76 -1.14 3.13
CA GLY A 598 -19.21 -1.11 4.48
C GLY A 598 -18.79 0.30 4.90
N LEU A 599 -18.14 1.03 4.00
CA LEU A 599 -17.73 2.41 4.24
C LEU A 599 -18.94 3.35 4.35
N ALA A 600 -19.96 3.19 3.51
CA ALA A 600 -21.20 3.96 3.61
C ALA A 600 -21.93 3.72 4.93
N VAL A 601 -21.96 2.46 5.40
CA VAL A 601 -22.49 2.10 6.73
C VAL A 601 -21.62 2.68 7.84
N LEU A 602 -20.30 2.74 7.68
CA LEU A 602 -19.42 3.43 8.61
C LEU A 602 -19.78 4.93 8.68
N VAL A 603 -19.92 5.60 7.53
CA VAL A 603 -20.31 7.03 7.47
C VAL A 603 -21.66 7.25 8.14
N ALA A 604 -22.65 6.40 7.81
CA ALA A 604 -24.00 6.49 8.35
C ALA A 604 -24.01 6.20 9.85
N GLY A 605 -23.36 5.14 10.31
CA GLY A 605 -23.24 4.78 11.72
C GLY A 605 -22.47 5.83 12.52
N TYR A 606 -21.48 6.48 11.91
CA TYR A 606 -20.77 7.59 12.52
C TYR A 606 -21.63 8.86 12.62
N SER A 607 -22.40 9.17 11.57
CA SER A 607 -23.29 10.34 11.51
C SER A 607 -24.56 10.17 12.37
N LEU A 608 -25.11 8.96 12.39
CA LEU A 608 -26.25 8.55 13.20
C LEU A 608 -25.82 8.19 14.63
N GLY A 609 -24.57 7.86 14.90
CA GLY A 609 -24.06 7.75 16.28
C GLY A 609 -24.17 9.07 17.05
N LEU A 610 -24.23 10.20 16.33
CA LEU A 610 -24.59 11.51 16.89
C LEU A 610 -26.10 11.63 17.21
N VAL A 611 -26.92 10.66 16.81
CA VAL A 611 -28.39 10.60 16.93
C VAL A 611 -28.79 9.26 17.56
N LYS A 612 -29.03 9.24 18.88
CA LYS A 612 -29.41 8.06 19.70
C LYS A 612 -30.17 6.97 18.89
N THR A 613 -29.51 5.84 18.60
CA THR A 613 -30.16 4.68 17.96
C THR A 613 -30.16 3.49 18.91
N GLU A 614 -31.22 3.37 19.70
CA GLU A 614 -31.46 2.27 20.66
C GLU A 614 -31.82 0.91 20.01
N TRP A 615 -31.79 0.82 18.67
CA TRP A 615 -32.54 -0.22 17.92
C TRP A 615 -31.69 -1.42 17.48
N LEU A 616 -30.37 -1.43 17.72
CA LEU A 616 -29.51 -2.57 17.39
C LEU A 616 -28.78 -3.14 18.62
N PRO A 617 -28.96 -4.44 18.93
CA PRO A 617 -28.26 -5.09 20.04
C PRO A 617 -26.74 -5.09 19.82
N GLN A 618 -25.99 -4.37 20.66
CA GLN A 618 -24.53 -4.36 20.65
C GLN A 618 -23.90 -5.71 21.07
N THR A 619 -24.72 -6.64 21.56
CA THR A 619 -24.31 -7.88 22.24
C THR A 619 -23.80 -8.99 21.29
N LEU A 620 -24.10 -8.95 19.99
CA LEU A 620 -23.74 -10.03 19.06
C LEU A 620 -22.36 -9.88 18.38
N LEU A 621 -21.80 -8.67 18.33
CA LEU A 621 -20.57 -8.34 17.57
C LEU A 621 -19.62 -7.41 18.34
N GLY A 622 -19.67 -7.41 19.68
CA GLY A 622 -19.00 -6.45 20.57
C GLY A 622 -17.46 -6.37 20.47
N ASN A 623 -16.82 -5.75 21.48
CA ASN A 623 -15.37 -5.46 21.55
C ASN A 623 -14.46 -6.65 21.16
N THR A 624 -14.94 -7.89 21.27
CA THR A 624 -14.25 -9.11 20.84
C THR A 624 -13.81 -9.10 19.38
N LEU A 625 -14.62 -8.62 18.43
CA LEU A 625 -14.22 -8.62 17.01
C LEU A 625 -13.11 -7.61 16.76
N VAL A 626 -13.25 -6.38 17.25
CA VAL A 626 -12.22 -5.34 17.13
C VAL A 626 -10.94 -5.78 17.82
N THR A 627 -11.05 -6.38 19.01
CA THR A 627 -9.89 -6.88 19.76
C THR A 627 -9.23 -8.05 19.04
N ALA A 628 -10.00 -8.99 18.49
CA ALA A 628 -9.48 -10.13 17.75
C ALA A 628 -8.82 -9.69 16.43
N LEU A 629 -9.45 -8.80 15.66
CA LEU A 629 -8.85 -8.24 14.44
C LEU A 629 -7.63 -7.40 14.78
N GLY A 630 -7.73 -6.55 15.81
CA GLY A 630 -6.65 -5.72 16.32
C GLY A 630 -5.45 -6.55 16.73
N ALA A 631 -5.67 -7.63 17.49
CA ALA A 631 -4.64 -8.58 17.88
C ALA A 631 -4.08 -9.35 16.66
N ALA A 632 -4.93 -9.85 15.77
CA ALA A 632 -4.51 -10.56 14.57
C ALA A 632 -3.65 -9.66 13.66
N ILE A 633 -4.01 -8.39 13.49
CA ILE A 633 -3.23 -7.43 12.70
C ILE A 633 -1.95 -7.04 13.44
N SER A 634 -2.03 -6.78 14.74
CA SER A 634 -0.87 -6.45 15.58
C SER A 634 0.16 -7.58 15.63
N LEU A 635 -0.26 -8.83 15.52
CA LEU A 635 0.63 -10.00 15.45
C LEU A 635 1.10 -10.29 14.02
N SER A 636 0.21 -10.17 13.02
CA SER A 636 0.54 -10.48 11.63
C SER A 636 1.48 -9.45 11.02
N VAL A 637 1.36 -8.16 11.37
CA VAL A 637 2.25 -7.13 10.83
C VAL A 637 3.71 -7.43 11.23
N PRO A 638 4.11 -7.52 12.51
CA PRO A 638 5.48 -7.92 12.89
C PRO A 638 5.90 -9.28 12.31
N MET A 639 5.01 -10.26 12.20
CA MET A 639 5.36 -11.57 11.62
C MET A 639 5.65 -11.50 10.12
N VAL A 640 4.79 -10.84 9.34
CA VAL A 640 5.02 -10.54 7.91
C VAL A 640 6.31 -9.74 7.73
N LEU A 641 6.60 -8.85 8.68
CA LEU A 641 7.77 -7.98 8.70
C LEU A 641 9.06 -8.63 9.17
N LEU A 642 9.04 -9.68 10.00
CA LEU A 642 10.24 -10.38 10.45
C LEU A 642 10.59 -11.55 9.53
N PHE A 643 9.58 -12.10 8.86
CA PHE A 643 9.67 -13.32 8.08
C PHE A 643 9.31 -13.09 6.61
N ARG A 644 9.56 -11.88 6.05
CA ARG A 644 9.24 -11.56 4.64
C ARG A 644 9.88 -12.56 3.67
N ASP A 645 11.15 -12.91 3.85
CA ASP A 645 11.84 -13.88 2.99
C ASP A 645 11.29 -15.30 3.14
N GLN A 646 10.54 -15.56 4.21
CA GLN A 646 9.80 -16.80 4.45
C GLN A 646 8.32 -16.68 4.05
N LEU A 647 7.86 -15.49 3.61
CA LEU A 647 6.51 -15.37 3.09
C LEU A 647 6.41 -16.24 1.83
N PRO A 648 5.31 -16.99 1.69
CA PRO A 648 5.04 -17.69 0.45
C PRO A 648 5.12 -16.71 -0.73
N ASN A 649 5.74 -17.14 -1.83
CA ASN A 649 5.81 -16.37 -3.09
C ASN A 649 4.42 -15.84 -3.51
N ALA A 650 3.36 -16.58 -3.16
CA ALA A 650 1.95 -16.20 -3.36
C ALA A 650 1.56 -14.83 -2.77
N ILE A 651 2.23 -14.35 -1.72
CA ILE A 651 1.97 -13.02 -1.12
C ILE A 651 3.02 -12.00 -1.57
N ARG A 652 4.30 -12.43 -1.64
CA ARG A 652 5.43 -11.55 -1.98
C ARG A 652 5.29 -10.93 -3.37
N ILE A 653 4.99 -11.76 -4.38
CA ILE A 653 4.96 -11.33 -5.79
C ILE A 653 3.88 -10.27 -6.03
N PRO A 654 2.59 -10.46 -5.63
CA PRO A 654 1.58 -9.43 -5.76
C PRO A 654 1.95 -8.09 -5.11
N LEU A 655 2.62 -8.15 -3.94
CA LEU A 655 3.05 -6.96 -3.23
C LEU A 655 4.15 -6.21 -3.98
N ASP A 656 5.14 -6.94 -4.51
CA ASP A 656 6.22 -6.35 -5.30
C ASP A 656 5.66 -5.69 -6.58
N ILE A 657 4.68 -6.30 -7.24
CA ILE A 657 3.97 -5.70 -8.39
C ILE A 657 3.31 -4.37 -8.01
N ILE A 658 2.59 -4.31 -6.88
CA ILE A 658 1.93 -3.08 -6.42
C ILE A 658 2.97 -1.99 -6.15
N LEU A 659 4.09 -2.34 -5.51
CA LEU A 659 5.16 -1.41 -5.20
C LEU A 659 5.88 -0.91 -6.45
N ASP A 660 6.06 -1.74 -7.47
CA ASP A 660 6.67 -1.34 -8.73
C ASP A 660 5.77 -0.38 -9.52
N VAL A 661 4.47 -0.65 -9.56
CA VAL A 661 3.48 0.23 -10.20
C VAL A 661 3.43 1.59 -9.49
N ASP A 662 3.41 1.61 -8.16
CA ASP A 662 3.49 2.84 -7.37
C ASP A 662 4.79 3.61 -7.65
N THR A 663 5.92 2.90 -7.66
CA THR A 663 7.25 3.47 -7.91
C THR A 663 7.35 4.08 -9.31
N TRP A 664 6.80 3.41 -10.32
CA TRP A 664 6.76 3.87 -11.70
C TRP A 664 5.87 5.11 -11.89
N LEU A 665 4.68 5.11 -11.28
CA LEU A 665 3.72 6.19 -11.40
C LEU A 665 4.03 7.39 -10.48
N ASN A 666 5.04 7.28 -9.62
CA ASN A 666 5.37 8.32 -8.66
C ASN A 666 5.91 9.59 -9.35
N ARG A 667 5.21 10.71 -9.15
CA ARG A 667 5.51 12.02 -9.73
C ARG A 667 6.17 13.02 -8.78
N HIS A 668 6.16 12.76 -7.47
CA HIS A 668 6.37 13.79 -6.44
C HIS A 668 7.74 13.73 -5.77
N SER A 669 8.60 12.79 -6.15
CA SER A 669 9.98 12.78 -5.68
C SER A 669 10.76 13.97 -6.24
N GLY A 670 11.67 14.55 -5.47
CA GLY A 670 12.60 15.57 -5.98
C GLY A 670 13.43 15.02 -7.17
N PRO A 671 14.02 15.87 -8.02
CA PRO A 671 14.49 15.40 -9.33
C PRO A 671 15.68 14.43 -9.33
N SER A 672 16.41 14.28 -8.21
CA SER A 672 17.40 13.22 -7.95
C SER A 672 16.80 11.82 -7.70
N SER A 673 15.48 11.73 -7.57
CA SER A 673 14.77 10.56 -7.03
C SER A 673 13.64 10.08 -7.94
N TYR A 674 13.72 10.26 -9.26
CA TYR A 674 12.75 9.71 -10.23
C TYR A 674 13.20 8.35 -10.76
N PRO A 675 12.68 7.21 -10.26
CA PRO A 675 13.06 5.89 -10.75
C PRO A 675 12.73 5.74 -12.24
N ARG A 676 11.55 6.22 -12.68
CA ARG A 676 11.15 6.29 -14.09
C ARG A 676 12.14 7.07 -14.96
N GLY A 677 12.64 8.21 -14.47
CA GLY A 677 13.62 9.01 -15.22
C GLY A 677 14.95 8.30 -15.37
N LYS A 678 15.44 7.72 -14.26
CA LYS A 678 16.70 6.98 -14.22
C LYS A 678 16.67 5.78 -15.14
N ILE A 679 15.61 4.96 -15.11
CA ILE A 679 15.53 3.79 -15.99
C ILE A 679 15.45 4.19 -17.46
N LEU A 680 14.72 5.25 -17.81
CA LEU A 680 14.68 5.76 -19.19
C LEU A 680 16.04 6.30 -19.63
N ALA A 681 16.73 7.06 -18.78
CA ALA A 681 18.08 7.57 -19.08
C ALA A 681 19.11 6.44 -19.25
N ARG A 682 19.02 5.39 -18.42
CA ARG A 682 19.84 4.16 -18.56
C ARG A 682 19.54 3.44 -19.85
N ALA A 683 18.27 3.25 -20.19
CA ALA A 683 17.86 2.61 -21.43
C ALA A 683 18.37 3.35 -22.66
N LEU A 684 18.21 4.68 -22.71
CA LEU A 684 18.73 5.52 -23.79
C LEU A 684 20.26 5.46 -23.91
N SER A 685 20.97 5.46 -22.77
CA SER A 685 22.43 5.36 -22.73
C SER A 685 22.92 3.99 -23.21
N LEU A 686 22.22 2.92 -22.80
CA LEU A 686 22.50 1.55 -23.23
C LEU A 686 22.23 1.37 -24.72
N LEU A 687 21.10 1.84 -25.25
CA LEU A 687 20.78 1.79 -26.68
C LEU A 687 21.81 2.57 -27.51
N ARG A 688 22.24 3.75 -27.04
CA ARG A 688 23.30 4.51 -27.72
C ARG A 688 24.61 3.75 -27.73
N TRP A 689 25.00 3.18 -26.59
CA TRP A 689 26.23 2.39 -26.47
C TRP A 689 26.20 1.15 -27.38
N MET A 690 25.08 0.44 -27.43
CA MET A 690 24.87 -0.72 -28.32
C MET A 690 25.04 -0.31 -29.78
N HIS A 691 24.41 0.81 -30.19
CA HIS A 691 24.52 1.32 -31.55
C HIS A 691 25.94 1.79 -31.88
N SER A 692 26.60 2.55 -31.01
CA SER A 692 27.94 3.08 -31.27
C SER A 692 29.03 2.01 -31.30
N THR A 693 28.85 0.93 -30.54
CA THR A 693 29.87 -0.13 -30.40
C THR A 693 29.72 -1.20 -31.48
N HIS A 694 28.48 -1.52 -31.87
CA HIS A 694 28.19 -2.69 -32.70
C HIS A 694 27.29 -2.41 -33.91
N GLY A 695 26.51 -1.33 -33.92
CA GLY A 695 25.70 -0.94 -35.09
C GLY A 695 24.69 -2.00 -35.53
N TYR A 696 24.00 -2.67 -34.59
CA TYR A 696 23.08 -3.76 -34.89
C TYR A 696 22.01 -3.38 -35.91
N ARG A 697 21.76 -4.28 -36.87
CA ARG A 697 20.66 -4.12 -37.85
C ARG A 697 19.30 -4.32 -37.18
N ARG A 698 19.23 -5.26 -36.23
CA ARG A 698 18.01 -5.59 -35.50
C ARG A 698 18.25 -5.65 -33.99
N ILE A 699 17.29 -5.16 -33.21
CA ILE A 699 17.25 -5.32 -31.76
C ILE A 699 15.95 -6.03 -31.38
N VAL A 700 16.05 -7.20 -30.76
CA VAL A 700 14.93 -7.92 -30.15
C VAL A 700 14.83 -7.54 -28.68
N ILE A 701 13.78 -6.83 -28.29
CA ILE A 701 13.56 -6.43 -26.89
C ILE A 701 12.64 -7.45 -26.22
N VAL A 702 13.12 -8.11 -25.17
CA VAL A 702 12.35 -9.06 -24.35
C VAL A 702 12.01 -8.39 -23.03
N ALA A 703 10.73 -8.10 -22.80
CA ALA A 703 10.28 -7.19 -21.78
C ALA A 703 9.13 -7.81 -20.94
N PRO A 704 9.43 -8.65 -19.92
CA PRO A 704 8.42 -9.20 -19.04
C PRO A 704 7.84 -8.15 -18.06
N SER A 705 6.54 -8.27 -17.76
CA SER A 705 5.83 -7.54 -16.71
C SER A 705 6.02 -6.01 -16.79
N GLN A 706 6.47 -5.36 -15.72
CA GLN A 706 6.80 -3.93 -15.68
C GLN A 706 7.80 -3.51 -16.77
N GLY A 707 8.67 -4.42 -17.22
CA GLY A 707 9.58 -4.20 -18.34
C GLY A 707 8.84 -3.86 -19.63
N SER A 708 7.63 -4.43 -19.85
CA SER A 708 6.79 -4.12 -21.01
C SER A 708 6.37 -2.64 -21.01
N VAL A 709 6.02 -2.09 -19.84
CA VAL A 709 5.59 -0.70 -19.68
C VAL A 709 6.76 0.25 -19.87
N ILE A 710 7.91 -0.06 -19.27
CA ILE A 710 9.15 0.70 -19.42
C ILE A 710 9.54 0.78 -20.90
N THR A 711 9.51 -0.36 -21.59
CA THR A 711 9.86 -0.48 -23.01
C THR A 711 8.88 0.28 -23.90
N ALA A 712 7.57 0.10 -23.69
CA ALA A 712 6.56 0.82 -24.46
C ALA A 712 6.69 2.35 -24.30
N ASP A 713 6.83 2.85 -23.07
CA ASP A 713 6.98 4.29 -22.83
C ASP A 713 8.33 4.83 -23.36
N LEU A 714 9.41 4.03 -23.34
CA LEU A 714 10.68 4.37 -23.97
C LEU A 714 10.56 4.51 -25.49
N LEU A 715 9.92 3.55 -26.15
CA LEU A 715 9.78 3.54 -27.61
C LEU A 715 8.79 4.62 -28.08
N ARG A 716 7.74 4.92 -27.31
CA ARG A 716 6.86 6.08 -27.54
C ARG A 716 7.61 7.39 -27.38
N LEU A 717 8.46 7.50 -26.36
CA LEU A 717 9.30 8.67 -26.16
C LEU A 717 10.22 8.90 -27.37
N LEU A 718 10.91 7.85 -27.86
CA LEU A 718 11.73 7.92 -29.06
C LEU A 718 10.91 8.30 -30.30
N LYS A 719 9.72 7.71 -30.49
CA LYS A 719 8.83 8.02 -31.63
C LYS A 719 8.46 9.51 -31.65
N SER A 720 8.21 10.07 -30.47
CA SER A 720 7.81 11.46 -30.31
C SER A 720 8.95 12.47 -30.47
N ASP A 721 10.22 12.07 -30.32
CA ASP A 721 11.40 12.96 -30.38
C ASP A 721 12.43 12.42 -31.39
N PRO A 722 12.31 12.78 -32.69
CA PRO A 722 13.27 12.39 -33.72
C PRO A 722 14.70 12.86 -33.44
N GLY A 723 14.87 13.96 -32.70
CA GLY A 723 16.20 14.44 -32.27
C GLY A 723 16.83 13.51 -31.24
N MET A 724 16.03 12.91 -30.35
CA MET A 724 16.48 11.85 -29.45
C MET A 724 16.86 10.59 -30.22
N VAL A 725 16.06 10.18 -31.21
CA VAL A 725 16.39 9.04 -32.09
C VAL A 725 17.75 9.24 -32.76
N ARG A 726 17.99 10.40 -33.38
CA ARG A 726 19.29 10.68 -34.03
C ARG A 726 20.46 10.65 -33.04
N ARG A 727 20.25 11.05 -31.79
CA ARG A 727 21.27 10.97 -30.73
C ARG A 727 21.56 9.55 -30.26
N VAL A 728 20.56 8.65 -30.31
CA VAL A 728 20.70 7.26 -29.88
C VAL A 728 21.22 6.39 -31.02
N PHE A 729 20.65 6.50 -32.22
CA PHE A 729 20.87 5.59 -33.35
C PHE A 729 21.47 6.24 -34.61
N GLY A 730 21.92 7.51 -34.54
CA GLY A 730 22.46 8.21 -35.70
C GLY A 730 21.45 8.30 -36.86
N ASP A 731 21.92 8.08 -38.08
CA ASP A 731 21.10 8.11 -39.29
C ASP A 731 20.66 6.70 -39.76
N SER A 732 20.99 5.65 -38.99
CA SER A 732 20.70 4.25 -39.34
C SER A 732 20.05 3.52 -38.17
N PRO A 733 18.77 3.81 -37.89
CA PRO A 733 18.05 3.17 -36.80
C PRO A 733 17.84 1.67 -37.06
N PRO A 734 17.92 0.82 -36.01
CA PRO A 734 17.69 -0.60 -36.14
C PRO A 734 16.20 -0.93 -36.35
N ASP A 735 15.94 -2.10 -36.94
CA ASP A 735 14.66 -2.79 -36.86
C ASP A 735 14.42 -3.28 -35.42
N ILE A 736 13.28 -2.96 -34.80
CA ILE A 736 12.97 -3.39 -33.43
C ILE A 736 11.87 -4.46 -33.46
N ARG A 737 12.16 -5.59 -32.82
CA ARG A 737 11.18 -6.65 -32.53
C ARG A 737 10.88 -6.62 -31.04
N LEU A 738 9.62 -6.63 -30.64
CA LEU A 738 9.21 -6.52 -29.25
C LEU A 738 8.53 -7.81 -28.79
N ILE A 739 9.08 -8.44 -27.76
CA ILE A 739 8.47 -9.59 -27.08
C ILE A 739 8.12 -9.15 -25.66
N THR A 740 6.84 -9.04 -25.34
CA THR A 740 6.37 -8.81 -23.98
C THR A 740 5.88 -10.10 -23.35
N ALA A 741 5.92 -10.20 -22.02
CA ALA A 741 5.40 -11.36 -21.30
C ALA A 741 4.66 -10.91 -20.06
N GLY A 742 3.41 -11.36 -19.86
CA GLY A 742 2.57 -10.89 -18.74
C GLY A 742 2.37 -9.36 -18.76
N CYS A 743 2.13 -8.78 -19.94
CA CYS A 743 2.14 -7.33 -20.12
C CYS A 743 0.97 -6.63 -19.39
N PRO A 744 1.22 -5.75 -18.39
CA PRO A 744 0.16 -5.10 -17.62
C PRO A 744 -0.48 -3.89 -18.31
N LEU A 745 -0.06 -3.56 -19.54
CA LEU A 745 -0.45 -2.32 -20.23
C LEU A 745 -1.97 -2.16 -20.33
N ARG A 746 -2.70 -3.23 -20.68
CA ARG A 746 -4.15 -3.17 -20.87
C ARG A 746 -4.90 -3.35 -19.55
N GLN A 747 -4.66 -4.45 -18.85
CA GLN A 747 -5.46 -4.88 -17.69
C GLN A 747 -5.23 -4.00 -16.45
N LEU A 748 -4.07 -3.37 -16.32
CA LEU A 748 -3.75 -2.52 -15.17
C LEU A 748 -3.60 -1.07 -15.57
N TYR A 749 -2.69 -0.74 -16.50
CA TYR A 749 -2.34 0.64 -16.78
C TYR A 749 -3.41 1.40 -17.54
N ALA A 750 -3.86 0.90 -18.69
CA ALA A 750 -4.93 1.53 -19.46
C ALA A 750 -6.27 1.52 -18.72
N LEU A 751 -6.58 0.41 -18.03
CA LEU A 751 -7.81 0.31 -17.25
C LEU A 751 -7.88 1.32 -16.08
N ARG A 752 -6.75 1.61 -15.42
CA ARG A 752 -6.72 2.47 -14.21
C ARG A 752 -6.30 3.91 -14.51
N PHE A 753 -5.46 4.10 -15.51
CA PHE A 753 -4.93 5.39 -15.94
C PHE A 753 -5.21 5.61 -17.43
N PRO A 754 -6.48 5.58 -17.87
CA PRO A 754 -6.86 5.62 -19.28
C PRO A 754 -6.44 6.91 -19.97
N THR A 755 -6.18 7.98 -19.23
CA THR A 755 -5.65 9.21 -19.81
C THR A 755 -4.15 9.13 -20.13
N GLU A 756 -3.36 8.39 -19.36
CA GLU A 756 -1.93 8.20 -19.62
C GLU A 756 -1.67 7.06 -20.61
N TYR A 757 -2.51 6.02 -20.55
CA TYR A 757 -2.34 4.76 -21.28
C TYR A 757 -3.51 4.47 -22.23
N GLY A 758 -4.34 5.47 -22.56
CA GLY A 758 -5.52 5.31 -23.43
C GLY A 758 -5.19 4.90 -24.86
N TRP A 759 -3.95 5.17 -25.30
CA TRP A 759 -3.41 4.70 -26.57
C TRP A 759 -3.40 3.17 -26.70
N VAL A 760 -3.44 2.44 -25.58
CA VAL A 760 -3.52 0.96 -25.56
C VAL A 760 -4.92 0.46 -25.93
N GLU A 761 -5.98 1.23 -25.63
CA GLU A 761 -7.39 0.84 -25.88
C GLU A 761 -7.98 1.56 -27.10
N LYS A 762 -7.27 1.57 -28.22
CA LYS A 762 -7.79 2.10 -29.49
C LYS A 762 -8.89 1.19 -30.05
N ALA A 763 -10.05 1.78 -30.37
CA ALA A 763 -11.21 1.04 -30.87
C ALA A 763 -10.95 0.31 -32.19
N GLU A 764 -10.12 0.90 -33.06
CA GLU A 764 -9.78 0.38 -34.40
C GLU A 764 -8.92 -0.87 -34.33
N THR A 765 -7.90 -0.87 -33.46
CA THR A 765 -6.88 -1.93 -33.37
C THR A 765 -7.17 -2.96 -32.29
N ARG A 766 -8.18 -2.72 -31.43
CA ARG A 766 -8.54 -3.56 -30.27
C ARG A 766 -7.38 -3.83 -29.30
N GLY A 767 -6.35 -2.98 -29.31
CA GLY A 767 -5.12 -3.11 -28.55
C GLY A 767 -4.09 -2.04 -28.98
N PRO A 768 -2.88 -2.02 -28.41
CA PRO A 768 -1.85 -1.03 -28.74
C PRO A 768 -1.35 -1.21 -30.19
N ASP A 769 -1.04 -0.15 -30.93
CA ASP A 769 -0.52 -0.29 -32.29
C ASP A 769 1.02 -0.28 -32.30
N PRO A 770 1.72 -1.28 -32.88
CA PRO A 770 3.17 -1.24 -33.00
C PRO A 770 3.70 0.03 -33.67
N ASP A 771 2.95 0.60 -34.62
CA ASP A 771 3.29 1.85 -35.31
C ASP A 771 3.34 3.09 -34.39
N ASP A 772 2.68 3.04 -33.23
CA ASP A 772 2.79 4.07 -32.19
C ASP A 772 4.15 4.03 -31.47
N LEU A 773 4.91 2.95 -31.64
CA LEU A 773 6.23 2.74 -31.05
C LEU A 773 7.32 3.01 -32.08
N PHE A 774 8.47 3.49 -31.61
CA PHE A 774 9.62 3.72 -32.50
C PHE A 774 10.18 2.41 -33.04
N GLY A 775 10.21 2.27 -34.36
CA GLY A 775 10.93 1.20 -35.06
C GLY A 775 10.39 -0.21 -34.83
N VAL A 776 9.26 -0.39 -34.14
CA VAL A 776 8.70 -1.71 -33.85
C VAL A 776 8.00 -2.25 -35.08
N SER A 777 8.60 -3.25 -35.72
CA SER A 777 8.04 -3.92 -36.89
C SER A 777 7.25 -5.19 -36.54
N LYS A 778 7.46 -5.76 -35.34
CA LYS A 778 6.65 -6.88 -34.83
C LYS A 778 6.57 -6.85 -33.32
N TRP A 779 5.39 -7.14 -32.77
CA TRP A 779 5.14 -7.22 -31.34
C TRP A 779 4.43 -8.52 -30.95
N ILE A 780 5.12 -9.37 -30.21
CA ILE A 780 4.62 -10.63 -29.67
C ILE A 780 4.35 -10.46 -28.17
N ASN A 781 3.15 -10.79 -27.72
CA ASN A 781 2.80 -10.78 -26.30
C ASN A 781 2.54 -12.19 -25.78
N LEU A 782 3.39 -12.67 -24.89
CA LEU A 782 3.26 -13.95 -24.21
C LEU A 782 2.40 -13.77 -22.95
N TYR A 783 1.46 -14.68 -22.70
CA TYR A 783 0.72 -14.66 -21.44
C TYR A 783 0.25 -16.06 -21.01
N HIS A 784 0.01 -16.23 -19.71
CA HIS A 784 -0.60 -17.42 -19.13
C HIS A 784 -2.08 -17.18 -18.79
N SER A 785 -2.89 -18.25 -18.78
CA SER A 785 -4.32 -18.11 -18.50
C SER A 785 -4.65 -17.72 -17.05
N GLY A 786 -3.71 -17.94 -16.13
CA GLY A 786 -3.81 -17.52 -14.73
C GLY A 786 -3.04 -16.26 -14.40
N ASP A 787 -2.49 -15.54 -15.38
CA ASP A 787 -1.80 -14.28 -15.12
C ASP A 787 -2.81 -13.19 -14.69
N TYR A 788 -2.74 -12.80 -13.41
CA TYR A 788 -3.60 -11.80 -12.78
C TYR A 788 -3.13 -10.36 -13.00
N VAL A 789 -2.01 -10.15 -13.71
CA VAL A 789 -1.37 -8.87 -13.97
C VAL A 789 -1.52 -8.46 -15.43
N GLY A 790 -1.15 -9.35 -16.36
CA GLY A 790 -1.12 -9.06 -17.79
C GLY A 790 -1.61 -10.23 -18.64
N ARG A 791 -2.56 -9.96 -19.54
CA ARG A 791 -3.20 -10.96 -20.42
C ARG A 791 -3.11 -10.50 -21.87
N ALA A 792 -4.00 -10.98 -22.73
CA ALA A 792 -4.04 -10.62 -24.15
C ALA A 792 -4.17 -9.10 -24.37
N LEU A 793 -3.38 -8.57 -25.31
CA LEU A 793 -3.38 -7.15 -25.68
C LEU A 793 -4.37 -6.82 -26.80
N TRP A 794 -4.52 -7.67 -27.82
CA TRP A 794 -5.30 -7.40 -29.03
C TRP A 794 -6.56 -8.24 -29.17
N GLU A 795 -6.46 -9.54 -28.90
CA GLU A 795 -7.61 -10.42 -29.03
C GLU A 795 -8.46 -10.39 -27.75
N PRO A 796 -9.79 -10.61 -27.84
CA PRO A 796 -10.56 -11.17 -26.74
C PRO A 796 -10.11 -12.62 -26.52
N GLU A 797 -8.87 -12.79 -26.06
CA GLU A 797 -8.16 -14.02 -25.72
C GLU A 797 -8.34 -15.22 -26.65
N PRO A 798 -7.28 -15.71 -27.34
CA PRO A 798 -7.35 -16.99 -28.03
C PRO A 798 -7.90 -18.08 -27.09
N ASP A 799 -8.92 -18.79 -27.57
CA ASP A 799 -9.64 -19.80 -26.78
C ASP A 799 -8.79 -21.03 -26.47
N ARG A 800 -7.57 -21.15 -27.03
CA ARG A 800 -6.73 -22.34 -26.90
C ARG A 800 -5.24 -22.00 -26.82
N PRO A 801 -4.47 -22.73 -25.99
CA PRO A 801 -3.02 -22.60 -25.96
C PRO A 801 -2.38 -23.07 -27.27
N MET A 802 -1.26 -22.45 -27.65
CA MET A 802 -0.52 -22.83 -28.86
C MET A 802 0.00 -24.27 -28.73
N PRO A 803 -0.32 -25.20 -29.65
CA PRO A 803 0.11 -26.59 -29.56
C PRO A 803 1.63 -26.75 -29.59
N LEU A 804 2.14 -27.84 -29.02
CA LEU A 804 3.58 -28.15 -29.04
C LEU A 804 4.00 -28.55 -30.46
N GLY A 805 4.96 -27.82 -31.05
CA GLY A 805 5.60 -28.19 -32.32
C GLY A 805 4.89 -27.71 -33.59
N ASP A 806 3.80 -26.95 -33.50
CA ASP A 806 3.33 -26.15 -34.65
C ASP A 806 4.27 -24.94 -34.78
N ASN A 807 5.32 -25.09 -35.58
CA ASN A 807 6.31 -24.04 -35.86
C ASN A 807 5.75 -22.87 -36.69
N ALA A 808 4.49 -22.95 -37.12
CA ALA A 808 3.85 -21.89 -37.89
C ALA A 808 3.34 -20.79 -36.95
N ILE A 809 4.28 -20.05 -36.36
CA ILE A 809 4.00 -18.65 -36.03
C ILE A 809 3.64 -18.01 -37.37
N PRO A 810 2.46 -17.37 -37.52
CA PRO A 810 2.14 -16.67 -38.75
C PRO A 810 3.22 -15.63 -39.05
N ASP A 811 3.97 -15.81 -40.14
CA ASP A 811 5.05 -14.90 -40.55
C ASP A 811 4.53 -13.48 -40.86
N GLU A 812 3.24 -13.34 -41.16
CA GLU A 812 2.61 -12.14 -41.70
C GLU A 812 1.89 -11.24 -40.68
N VAL A 813 2.09 -11.43 -39.37
CA VAL A 813 1.38 -10.61 -38.36
C VAL A 813 2.33 -9.74 -37.55
N ASP A 814 2.21 -8.42 -37.75
CA ASP A 814 2.98 -7.39 -37.05
C ASP A 814 2.68 -7.32 -35.54
N LYS A 815 1.59 -7.96 -35.08
CA LYS A 815 1.21 -8.06 -33.67
C LYS A 815 0.45 -9.33 -33.32
N MET A 816 0.86 -10.06 -32.28
CA MET A 816 0.18 -11.29 -31.87
C MET A 816 0.23 -11.57 -30.37
N ASP A 817 -0.84 -12.16 -29.85
CA ASP A 817 -0.93 -12.71 -28.50
C ASP A 817 -0.68 -14.23 -28.53
N VAL A 818 0.17 -14.74 -27.63
CA VAL A 818 0.47 -16.17 -27.51
C VAL A 818 0.13 -16.67 -26.10
N LEU A 819 -0.91 -17.50 -26.02
CA LEU A 819 -1.28 -18.20 -24.79
C LEU A 819 -0.39 -19.41 -24.56
N LEU A 820 0.43 -19.35 -23.52
CA LEU A 820 1.35 -20.43 -23.13
C LEU A 820 0.68 -21.53 -22.28
N GLY A 821 -0.63 -21.43 -22.00
CA GLY A 821 -1.37 -22.41 -21.20
C GLY A 821 -1.55 -22.00 -19.73
N ALA A 822 -1.87 -22.98 -18.88
CA ALA A 822 -2.10 -22.74 -17.46
C ALA A 822 -0.81 -22.35 -16.74
N GLY A 823 -0.77 -21.18 -16.12
CA GLY A 823 0.41 -20.65 -15.43
C GLY A 823 0.10 -19.36 -14.69
N ALA A 824 1.07 -18.88 -13.93
CA ALA A 824 1.01 -17.62 -13.18
C ALA A 824 1.83 -16.52 -13.87
N HIS A 825 2.19 -15.44 -13.17
CA HIS A 825 2.80 -14.25 -13.77
C HIS A 825 4.33 -14.33 -13.94
N THR A 826 5.06 -15.17 -13.18
CA THR A 826 6.53 -15.08 -13.16
C THR A 826 7.30 -16.07 -14.04
N HIS A 827 6.67 -17.13 -14.54
CA HIS A 827 7.36 -18.30 -15.11
C HIS A 827 7.40 -18.34 -16.66
N TYR A 828 7.53 -17.16 -17.29
CA TYR A 828 7.52 -17.03 -18.75
C TYR A 828 8.80 -17.52 -19.43
N LEU A 829 9.94 -17.38 -18.76
CA LEU A 829 11.27 -17.54 -19.34
C LEU A 829 12.09 -18.67 -18.67
N ASP A 830 11.46 -19.54 -17.89
CA ASP A 830 12.08 -20.62 -17.09
C ASP A 830 12.81 -21.71 -17.92
N GLY A 831 12.93 -21.53 -19.23
CA GLY A 831 13.75 -22.36 -20.09
C GLY A 831 13.06 -23.60 -20.64
N ASP A 832 11.92 -24.01 -20.08
CA ASP A 832 11.32 -25.32 -20.31
C ASP A 832 10.20 -25.34 -21.36
N ASP A 833 9.74 -24.17 -21.80
CA ASP A 833 8.75 -24.06 -22.87
C ASP A 833 9.42 -23.94 -24.25
N PRO A 834 9.35 -24.98 -25.11
CA PRO A 834 9.97 -24.94 -26.42
C PRO A 834 9.38 -23.84 -27.31
N ARG A 835 8.12 -23.44 -27.11
CA ARG A 835 7.48 -22.40 -27.94
C ARG A 835 8.11 -21.03 -27.72
N VAL A 836 8.46 -20.70 -26.47
CA VAL A 836 9.12 -19.43 -26.14
C VAL A 836 10.51 -19.38 -26.77
N ARG A 837 11.24 -20.50 -26.76
CA ARG A 837 12.50 -20.63 -27.49
C ARG A 837 12.29 -20.44 -29.00
N ASP A 838 11.32 -21.12 -29.58
CA ASP A 838 11.10 -21.11 -31.02
C ASP A 838 10.69 -19.70 -31.49
N ILE A 839 9.85 -19.00 -30.70
CA ILE A 839 9.55 -17.57 -30.87
C ILE A 839 10.82 -16.72 -30.80
N LEU A 840 11.65 -16.91 -29.76
CA LEU A 840 12.87 -16.12 -29.63
C LEU A 840 13.80 -16.32 -30.83
N ARG A 841 13.93 -17.55 -31.33
CA ARG A 841 14.77 -17.86 -32.49
C ARG A 841 14.22 -17.31 -33.79
N SER A 842 12.90 -17.39 -34.02
CA SER A 842 12.30 -16.84 -35.24
C SER A 842 12.51 -15.34 -35.38
N GLU A 843 12.65 -14.61 -34.27
CA GLU A 843 12.95 -13.17 -34.31
C GLU A 843 14.44 -12.84 -34.54
N LEU A 844 15.33 -13.83 -34.38
CA LEU A 844 16.78 -13.71 -34.63
C LEU A 844 17.15 -14.05 -36.08
N GLU A 845 16.36 -14.88 -36.76
CA GLU A 845 16.48 -15.21 -38.19
C GLU A 845 15.97 -14.06 -39.08
#